data_AF-A0A1A9W0T6-F1
#
_entry.id   AF-A0A1A9W0T6-F1
#
_cell.length_a   1.000
_cell.length_b   1.000
_cell.length_c   1.000
_cell.angle_alpha   90.00
_cell.angle_beta   90.00
_cell.angle_gamma   90.00
#
_symmetry.space_group_name_H-M   'P 1'
#
loop_
_entity.id
_entity.type
_entity.pdbx_description
1 polymer ?
#
loop_
_entity_poly.entity_id
_entity_poly.type
_entity_poly.pdbx_seq_one_letter_code
_entity_poly.pdbx_strand_id
1 'polypeptide(L)'
;MCLKEFFTLVLLITFLSRLKTIEIPDDGKLRVCIVESRGIYRKTPKFCPTLEATSNIECVIGVDRLDCVRRIHKGTAHFGVLSSEDLVAARWASVEILVTSELRSHNTAFEYEIVAVVDNEADIHTVHDLRGAKLCHPGYGLENHWTEVLANYFESTLISKSCDPEISLTEDKIRASAKYFGPSCKAGPWVPDPRQDRLLKDRYPSLCQMCYDPYRCDIGDKHWGRRGALYCLTSGGGNVAWARLDDVRSHFGLTGLTAQAEISEYSYLCVDAHLQPINTTRPCVWVAKPWPVIAARRNHAAQVQALITGLSHDDPKSWQNALLSLLETYHVDIIPLDTVIPIDDYLDQAPAYQGAYSFPECNPPRSVVFCTTSVMQHIKCSWLQEASQVYGVQPNIQCIRSPTLSNCLDDVKYKTADVVLVDHENRIKAQRDFDLIPLLYEFSQNMHQRYATIAVVRQDSKLEKFSQLKGLKACLPSYEGPAYLSATDTIANKTGQVTALHHFFHRDSCTWHPKQITKCPQHYKGDEGAFRCLAEGAGDVAFLSSAVYKQYIVGNLTSPWLHKIGHESFKVLCPYGNNEKYSKFEFCYLHWTTRGHLMTHKGSLTRRNEIYNTLKDMDMLFGKKYKTETRPFTMYGVFDQKHNIIFRDETDGLRGLQDLRKDENQRIMEEIFERYIEEEYQLQQENAAQTFLRSKYALVGALGLQLLLRSQIIRLEERILDLRRKFGEVIKAVVKVTNITPNILHLNAAGCHKTMFDSHLESLYKRCLELMGLDLSDCTGLTGNAINILCKFEALESLSQSHCYSIPPAAYIEVSNMSTLIYLNVFGIVAESTLVILEKRFAKICINKFIYSSIGRATVGTRRTAAWGLQTRNFHAPSNFMSHDTVIYAGPYFCITKILL
;
A
#
# COMPACT_ATOMS: atom_id res chain seq x y z
N MET A 1 -9.39 34.99 -41.72
CA MET A 1 -9.10 33.88 -40.79
C MET A 1 -7.73 33.96 -40.09
N CYS A 2 -6.82 34.89 -40.45
CA CYS A 2 -5.47 34.93 -39.88
C CYS A 2 -5.32 35.77 -38.58
N LEU A 3 -6.30 36.62 -38.20
CA LEU A 3 -6.23 37.41 -36.95
C LEU A 3 -6.75 36.67 -35.71
N LYS A 4 -7.60 35.65 -35.85
CA LYS A 4 -8.13 34.88 -34.71
C LYS A 4 -7.11 33.89 -34.14
N GLU A 5 -6.27 33.31 -35.00
CA GLU A 5 -5.22 32.36 -34.59
C GLU A 5 -4.05 33.03 -33.87
N PHE A 6 -3.73 34.28 -34.21
CA PHE A 6 -2.69 35.04 -33.53
C PHE A 6 -3.11 35.43 -32.10
N PHE A 7 -4.39 35.77 -31.89
CA PHE A 7 -4.93 36.06 -30.56
C PHE A 7 -5.03 34.82 -29.66
N THR A 8 -5.40 33.65 -30.21
CA THR A 8 -5.40 32.40 -29.43
C THR A 8 -3.98 31.92 -29.10
N LEU A 9 -2.99 32.14 -29.98
CA LEU A 9 -1.60 31.78 -29.70
C LEU A 9 -0.98 32.68 -28.60
N VAL A 10 -1.27 33.99 -28.61
CA VAL A 10 -0.82 34.92 -27.54
C VAL A 10 -1.54 34.63 -26.22
N LEU A 11 -2.81 34.24 -26.24
CA LEU A 11 -3.54 33.76 -25.06
C LEU A 11 -2.97 32.42 -24.53
N LEU A 12 -2.54 31.51 -25.40
CA LEU A 12 -1.92 30.24 -24.99
C LEU A 12 -0.52 30.43 -24.41
N ILE A 13 0.29 31.34 -24.97
CA ILE A 13 1.64 31.64 -24.48
C ILE A 13 1.58 32.40 -23.14
N THR A 14 0.59 33.28 -22.97
CA THR A 14 0.36 33.93 -21.67
C THR A 14 -0.21 32.96 -20.63
N PHE A 15 -0.99 31.94 -21.03
CA PHE A 15 -1.48 30.89 -20.13
C PHE A 15 -0.37 29.87 -19.75
N LEU A 16 0.52 29.52 -20.68
CA LEU A 16 1.66 28.61 -20.44
C LEU A 16 2.77 29.26 -19.60
N SER A 17 2.91 30.59 -19.64
CA SER A 17 3.79 31.33 -18.73
C SER A 17 3.28 31.40 -17.28
N ARG A 18 2.05 30.94 -17.01
CA ARG A 18 1.43 30.88 -15.67
C ARG A 18 1.35 29.50 -15.04
N LEU A 19 1.91 28.46 -15.65
CA LEU A 19 2.19 27.20 -14.95
C LEU A 19 3.53 27.30 -14.21
N LYS A 20 3.63 28.27 -13.30
CA LYS A 20 4.52 28.12 -12.15
C LYS A 20 3.95 26.94 -11.34
N THR A 21 4.81 26.02 -10.93
CA THR A 21 4.56 25.24 -9.71
C THR A 21 4.00 26.21 -8.67
N ILE A 22 2.86 25.89 -8.06
CA ILE A 22 2.24 26.73 -7.03
C ILE A 22 3.17 26.69 -5.82
N GLU A 23 4.26 27.43 -5.87
CA GLU A 23 4.89 27.95 -4.66
C GLU A 23 3.93 29.01 -4.14
N ILE A 24 3.49 28.82 -2.90
CA ILE A 24 2.74 29.86 -2.19
C ILE A 24 3.60 31.12 -2.28
N PRO A 25 3.05 32.27 -2.72
CA PRO A 25 3.78 33.54 -2.73
C PRO A 25 4.40 33.76 -1.35
N ASP A 26 5.69 34.08 -1.30
CA ASP A 26 6.37 34.43 -0.06
C ASP A 26 5.72 35.69 0.51
N ASP A 27 4.80 35.49 1.44
CA ASP A 27 4.09 36.52 2.20
C ASP A 27 4.93 37.02 3.39
N GLY A 28 6.20 36.60 3.46
CA GLY A 28 7.13 36.92 4.52
C GLY A 28 6.85 36.19 5.84
N LYS A 29 5.82 35.33 5.91
CA LYS A 29 5.46 34.57 7.10
C LYS A 29 6.27 33.28 7.20
N LEU A 30 6.65 32.91 8.42
CA LEU A 30 7.27 31.60 8.68
C LEU A 30 6.19 30.59 9.07
N ARG A 31 6.15 29.40 8.45
CA ARG A 31 5.11 28.41 8.71
C ARG A 31 5.65 27.20 9.45
N VAL A 32 5.13 26.93 10.65
CA VAL A 32 5.47 25.74 11.43
C VAL A 32 4.43 24.65 11.20
N CYS A 33 4.86 23.45 10.84
CA CYS A 33 3.97 22.30 10.72
C CYS A 33 3.85 21.57 12.05
N ILE A 34 2.61 21.41 12.53
CA ILE A 34 2.31 20.83 13.83
C ILE A 34 1.36 19.65 13.64
N VAL A 35 1.68 18.54 14.27
CA VAL A 35 0.80 17.37 14.35
C VAL A 35 0.21 17.32 15.76
N GLU A 36 -1.12 17.29 15.86
CA GLU A 36 -1.78 17.29 17.15
C GLU A 36 -1.53 15.98 17.92
N SER A 37 -1.09 16.11 19.16
CA SER A 37 -0.88 14.97 20.07
C SER A 37 -2.20 14.42 20.63
N ARG A 38 -2.20 13.16 21.07
CA ARG A 38 -3.39 12.53 21.67
C ARG A 38 -3.68 13.04 23.09
N GLY A 39 -4.96 13.00 23.47
CA GLY A 39 -5.41 13.13 24.86
C GLY A 39 -5.17 14.51 25.47
N ILE A 40 -4.64 14.52 26.70
CA ILE A 40 -4.38 15.75 27.49
C ILE A 40 -3.22 16.58 26.94
N TYR A 41 -2.42 16.03 26.04
CA TYR A 41 -1.26 16.69 25.43
C TYR A 41 -1.63 17.53 24.21
N ARG A 42 -2.91 17.85 24.01
CA ARG A 42 -3.35 18.72 22.92
C ARG A 42 -2.90 20.17 23.17
N LYS A 43 -2.08 20.70 22.27
CA LYS A 43 -1.40 22.00 22.46
C LYS A 43 -1.86 23.05 21.46
N THR A 44 -2.26 22.63 20.25
CA THR A 44 -2.63 23.54 19.16
C THR A 44 -3.69 24.57 19.53
N PRO A 45 -4.84 24.20 20.16
CA PRO A 45 -5.91 25.17 20.42
C PRO A 45 -5.50 26.27 21.41
N LYS A 46 -4.49 26.01 22.24
CA LYS A 46 -3.98 26.95 23.24
C LYS A 46 -2.92 27.88 22.65
N PHE A 47 -1.95 27.33 21.92
CA PHE A 47 -0.74 28.07 21.56
C PHE A 47 -0.76 28.66 20.15
N CYS A 48 -1.44 28.04 19.18
CA CYS A 48 -1.48 28.59 17.81
C CYS A 48 -2.15 29.96 17.71
N PRO A 49 -3.31 30.22 18.37
CA PRO A 49 -3.89 31.56 18.34
C PRO A 49 -2.96 32.63 18.93
N THR A 50 -2.19 32.28 19.97
CA THR A 50 -1.20 33.19 20.56
C THR A 50 -0.06 33.44 19.59
N LEU A 51 0.50 32.38 19.01
CA LEU A 51 1.62 32.46 18.07
C LEU A 51 1.27 33.33 16.85
N GLU A 52 0.11 33.11 16.24
CA GLU A 52 -0.35 33.83 15.05
C GLU A 52 -0.69 35.29 15.33
N ALA A 53 -1.16 35.62 16.54
CA ALA A 53 -1.51 36.98 16.91
C ALA A 53 -0.30 37.83 17.34
N THR A 54 0.76 37.21 17.85
CA THR A 54 1.88 37.90 18.50
C THR A 54 3.24 37.73 17.81
N SER A 55 3.28 36.98 16.70
CA SER A 55 4.48 36.78 15.89
C SER A 55 4.15 36.76 14.39
N ASN A 56 5.17 36.64 13.55
CA ASN A 56 5.02 36.46 12.10
C ASN A 56 5.01 34.96 11.70
N ILE A 57 4.60 34.09 12.63
CA ILE A 57 4.63 32.63 12.47
C ILE A 57 3.19 32.11 12.38
N GLU A 58 2.92 31.27 11.37
CA GLU A 58 1.62 30.65 11.13
C GLU A 58 1.67 29.15 11.47
N CYS A 59 0.61 28.65 12.11
CA CYS A 59 0.45 27.23 12.38
C CYS A 59 -0.16 26.51 11.17
N VAL A 60 0.55 25.52 10.65
CA VAL A 60 0.04 24.59 9.64
C VAL A 60 -0.24 23.25 10.31
N ILE A 61 -1.51 22.88 10.43
CA ILE A 61 -1.89 21.63 11.10
C ILE A 61 -1.77 20.47 10.12
N GLY A 62 -0.78 19.61 10.35
CA GLY A 62 -0.58 18.36 9.62
C GLY A 62 -1.51 17.27 10.13
N VAL A 63 -1.98 16.40 9.23
CA VAL A 63 -2.78 15.23 9.64
C VAL A 63 -1.94 14.16 10.33
N ASP A 64 -0.65 14.09 9.99
CA ASP A 64 0.39 13.22 10.56
C ASP A 64 1.79 13.78 10.24
N ARG A 65 2.84 13.16 10.80
CA ARG A 65 4.21 13.66 10.65
C ARG A 65 4.70 13.56 9.20
N LEU A 66 4.34 12.52 8.46
CA LEU A 66 4.68 12.42 7.04
C LEU A 66 3.89 13.41 6.17
N ASP A 67 2.70 13.88 6.58
CA ASP A 67 2.07 15.06 6.00
C ASP A 67 2.91 16.32 6.24
N CYS A 68 3.47 16.50 7.44
CA CYS A 68 4.40 17.59 7.69
C CYS A 68 5.68 17.51 6.84
N VAL A 69 6.29 16.32 6.71
CA VAL A 69 7.42 16.11 5.77
C VAL A 69 7.05 16.57 4.36
N ARG A 70 5.91 16.12 3.84
CA ARG A 70 5.42 16.47 2.50
C ARG A 70 5.14 17.98 2.36
N ARG A 71 4.57 18.62 3.38
CA ARG A 71 4.27 20.06 3.37
C ARG A 71 5.54 20.91 3.42
N ILE A 72 6.53 20.52 4.24
CA ILE A 72 7.83 21.18 4.30
C ILE A 72 8.53 21.08 2.94
N HIS A 73 8.53 19.88 2.35
CA HIS A 73 9.09 19.65 1.02
C HIS A 73 8.42 20.49 -0.07
N LYS A 74 7.08 20.52 -0.09
CA LYS A 74 6.26 21.30 -1.04
C LYS A 74 6.31 22.82 -0.77
N GLY A 75 6.88 23.26 0.36
CA GLY A 75 6.91 24.66 0.76
C GLY A 75 5.59 25.21 1.30
N THR A 76 4.62 24.35 1.62
CA THR A 76 3.36 24.77 2.27
C THR A 76 3.49 24.84 3.79
N ALA A 77 4.59 24.30 4.33
CA ALA A 77 5.14 24.62 5.65
C ALA A 77 6.66 24.84 5.49
N HIS A 78 7.32 25.43 6.48
CA HIS A 78 8.76 25.74 6.42
C HIS A 78 9.59 24.87 7.35
N PHE A 79 9.07 24.47 8.51
CA PHE A 79 9.77 23.59 9.44
C PHE A 79 8.79 22.84 10.35
N GLY A 80 9.28 21.83 11.06
CA GLY A 80 8.51 21.07 12.04
C GLY A 80 9.38 20.02 12.75
N VAL A 81 8.78 19.34 13.73
CA VAL A 81 9.45 18.29 14.50
C VAL A 81 9.26 16.94 13.82
N LEU A 82 10.35 16.23 13.59
CA LEU A 82 10.39 14.92 12.95
C LEU A 82 11.17 13.92 13.84
N SER A 83 10.69 12.68 13.92
CA SER A 83 11.48 11.60 14.54
C SER A 83 12.54 11.06 13.59
N SER A 84 13.50 10.32 14.12
CA SER A 84 14.54 9.66 13.31
C SER A 84 13.95 8.72 12.25
N GLU A 85 12.82 8.05 12.54
CA GLU A 85 12.07 7.25 11.56
C GLU A 85 11.47 8.09 10.44
N ASP A 86 10.88 9.25 10.76
CA ASP A 86 10.32 10.14 9.75
C ASP A 86 11.42 10.63 8.78
N LEU A 87 12.65 10.83 9.29
CA LEU A 87 13.82 11.18 8.48
C LEU A 87 14.23 10.04 7.53
N VAL A 88 14.21 8.78 7.99
CA VAL A 88 14.47 7.62 7.11
C VAL A 88 13.42 7.54 6.01
N ALA A 89 12.14 7.70 6.34
CA ALA A 89 11.05 7.70 5.35
C ALA A 89 11.18 8.87 4.35
N ALA A 90 11.53 10.07 4.84
CA ALA A 90 11.78 11.24 4.00
C ALA A 90 12.95 11.00 3.02
N ARG A 91 14.04 10.40 3.50
CA ARG A 91 15.20 10.03 2.67
C ARG A 91 14.81 9.06 1.56
N TRP A 92 14.11 7.98 1.87
CA TRP A 92 13.68 6.99 0.85
C TRP A 92 12.70 7.58 -0.16
N ALA A 93 11.84 8.50 0.29
CA ALA A 93 10.99 9.30 -0.58
C ALA A 93 11.72 10.42 -1.36
N SER A 94 13.05 10.53 -1.24
CA SER A 94 13.88 11.57 -1.88
C SER A 94 13.44 13.01 -1.54
N VAL A 95 13.02 13.22 -0.30
CA VAL A 95 12.60 14.54 0.20
C VAL A 95 13.80 15.40 0.59
N GLU A 96 13.84 16.62 0.04
CA GLU A 96 14.86 17.61 0.38
C GLU A 96 14.46 18.49 1.58
N ILE A 97 14.99 18.16 2.77
CA ILE A 97 14.94 18.98 3.99
C ILE A 97 16.28 18.93 4.71
N LEU A 98 16.55 19.91 5.58
CA LEU A 98 17.76 19.98 6.40
C LEU A 98 17.42 19.86 7.88
N VAL A 99 18.31 19.21 8.63
CA VAL A 99 18.26 19.09 10.09
C VAL A 99 18.89 20.34 10.69
N THR A 100 18.22 20.95 11.66
CA THR A 100 18.66 22.21 12.28
C THR A 100 19.07 22.06 13.73
N SER A 101 18.25 21.39 14.54
CA SER A 101 18.44 21.26 15.99
C SER A 101 17.88 19.93 16.46
N GLU A 102 18.46 19.41 17.54
CA GLU A 102 17.99 18.21 18.24
C GLU A 102 17.11 18.58 19.43
N LEU A 103 16.11 17.74 19.71
CA LEU A 103 15.27 17.84 20.89
C LEU A 103 15.70 16.76 21.89
N ARG A 104 16.49 17.15 22.90
CA ARG A 104 17.09 16.21 23.86
C ARG A 104 16.36 16.22 25.19
N SER A 105 15.96 15.06 25.69
CA SER A 105 15.42 14.97 27.07
C SER A 105 16.52 14.81 28.13
N HIS A 106 17.75 14.53 27.71
CA HIS A 106 18.92 14.40 28.57
C HIS A 106 20.21 14.63 27.77
N ASN A 107 21.31 14.91 28.47
CA ASN A 107 22.58 15.32 27.86
C ASN A 107 23.44 14.13 27.37
N THR A 108 22.86 13.27 26.53
CA THR A 108 23.58 12.22 25.78
C THR A 108 23.56 12.54 24.29
N ALA A 109 24.50 11.95 23.55
CA ALA A 109 24.60 12.15 22.10
C ALA A 109 23.41 11.57 21.32
N PHE A 110 22.74 10.55 21.86
CA PHE A 110 21.65 9.81 21.20
C PHE A 110 20.47 9.62 22.15
N GLU A 111 19.27 9.45 21.61
CA GLU A 111 18.03 9.22 22.38
C GLU A 111 18.17 7.98 23.26
N TYR A 112 18.80 6.93 22.72
CA TYR A 112 19.29 5.79 23.46
C TYR A 112 20.28 4.97 22.62
N GLU A 113 21.08 4.16 23.31
CA GLU A 113 22.07 3.25 22.73
C GLU A 113 21.71 1.82 23.12
N ILE A 114 21.96 0.85 22.24
CA ILE A 114 21.69 -0.57 22.48
C ILE A 114 22.98 -1.38 22.44
N VAL A 115 23.12 -2.29 23.40
CA VAL A 115 24.30 -3.12 23.62
C VAL A 115 23.88 -4.59 23.81
N ALA A 116 24.82 -5.49 23.59
CA ALA A 116 24.70 -6.89 23.97
C ALA A 116 25.48 -7.12 25.27
N VAL A 117 24.86 -7.74 26.26
CA VAL A 117 25.48 -8.10 27.55
C VAL A 117 25.55 -9.60 27.66
N VAL A 118 26.73 -10.14 27.98
CA VAL A 118 26.96 -11.58 28.13
C VAL A 118 27.33 -11.93 29.56
N ASP A 119 26.94 -13.13 29.98
CA ASP A 119 27.42 -13.79 31.18
C ASP A 119 28.82 -14.36 30.92
N ASN A 120 29.80 -14.02 31.78
CA ASN A 120 31.18 -14.47 31.64
C ASN A 120 31.33 -15.99 31.87
N GLU A 121 30.43 -16.64 32.60
CA GLU A 121 30.42 -18.11 32.77
C GLU A 121 29.95 -18.85 31.51
N ALA A 122 29.32 -18.15 30.56
CA ALA A 122 28.84 -18.73 29.32
C ALA A 122 29.95 -19.00 28.27
N ASP A 123 31.20 -18.60 28.54
CA ASP A 123 32.36 -18.76 27.65
C ASP A 123 32.15 -18.12 26.25
N ILE A 124 31.41 -17.00 26.20
CA ILE A 124 31.15 -16.23 24.97
C ILE A 124 32.17 -15.11 24.88
N HIS A 125 33.09 -15.20 23.92
CA HIS A 125 34.11 -14.16 23.69
C HIS A 125 33.86 -13.36 22.42
N THR A 126 33.17 -13.95 21.46
CA THR A 126 32.91 -13.38 20.13
C THR A 126 31.47 -13.58 19.71
N VAL A 127 31.04 -12.85 18.68
CA VAL A 127 29.72 -13.02 18.06
C VAL A 127 29.50 -14.42 17.46
N HIS A 128 30.58 -15.17 17.18
CA HIS A 128 30.49 -16.53 16.65
C HIS A 128 30.09 -17.56 17.72
N ASP A 129 30.40 -17.28 18.98
CA ASP A 129 30.10 -18.15 20.12
C ASP A 129 28.62 -18.07 20.53
N LEU A 130 27.86 -17.13 19.96
CA LEU A 130 26.43 -16.96 20.21
C LEU A 130 25.56 -18.09 19.64
N ARG A 131 26.11 -18.96 18.76
CA ARG A 131 25.36 -20.09 18.22
C ARG A 131 25.09 -21.11 19.33
N GLY A 132 23.82 -21.38 19.58
CA GLY A 132 23.36 -22.25 20.66
C GLY A 132 23.27 -21.56 22.03
N ALA A 133 23.67 -20.30 22.14
CA ALA A 133 23.56 -19.53 23.37
C ALA A 133 22.09 -19.24 23.72
N LYS A 134 21.82 -19.06 25.02
CA LYS A 134 20.49 -18.73 25.54
C LYS A 134 20.23 -17.23 25.44
N LEU A 135 19.35 -16.82 24.52
CA LEU A 135 19.04 -15.42 24.28
C LEU A 135 17.95 -14.91 25.23
N CYS A 136 18.21 -13.76 25.84
CA CYS A 136 17.24 -12.94 26.56
C CYS A 136 16.85 -11.73 25.69
N HIS A 137 15.69 -11.85 25.03
CA HIS A 137 15.18 -10.85 24.11
C HIS A 137 14.04 -10.06 24.79
N PRO A 138 14.09 -8.72 24.79
CA PRO A 138 13.11 -7.88 25.48
C PRO A 138 11.72 -7.82 24.79
N GLY A 139 11.60 -8.36 23.58
CA GLY A 139 10.31 -8.61 22.89
C GLY A 139 9.88 -7.50 21.92
N TYR A 140 8.89 -7.80 21.08
CA TYR A 140 8.32 -6.83 20.14
C TYR A 140 7.14 -6.10 20.79
N GLY A 141 7.09 -4.77 20.68
CA GLY A 141 5.96 -4.00 21.20
C GLY A 141 6.20 -3.26 22.52
N LEU A 142 7.43 -2.81 22.80
CA LEU A 142 7.69 -1.84 23.89
C LEU A 142 7.32 -0.40 23.53
N GLU A 143 6.43 -0.21 22.56
CA GLU A 143 5.84 1.09 22.20
C GLU A 143 6.91 2.17 21.95
N ASN A 144 6.87 3.28 22.69
CA ASN A 144 7.81 4.39 22.57
C ASN A 144 9.21 4.07 23.15
N HIS A 145 9.42 2.87 23.71
CA HIS A 145 10.66 2.44 24.33
C HIS A 145 11.59 1.66 23.39
N TRP A 146 11.29 1.53 22.10
CA TRP A 146 12.21 1.24 21.00
C TRP A 146 11.41 0.77 19.79
N THR A 147 12.00 0.84 18.60
CA THR A 147 11.34 0.35 17.39
C THR A 147 11.54 -1.15 17.22
N GLU A 148 10.59 -1.80 16.53
CA GLU A 148 10.70 -3.22 16.17
C GLU A 148 11.93 -3.50 15.30
N VAL A 149 12.33 -2.56 14.46
CA VAL A 149 13.55 -2.67 13.64
C VAL A 149 14.80 -2.76 14.52
N LEU A 150 14.92 -1.90 15.53
CA LEU A 150 16.05 -1.91 16.46
C LEU A 150 16.01 -3.10 17.42
N ALA A 151 14.82 -3.57 17.79
CA ALA A 151 14.66 -4.81 18.52
C ALA A 151 15.23 -6.01 17.75
N ASN A 152 14.94 -6.07 16.45
CA ASN A 152 15.37 -7.13 15.55
C ASN A 152 16.82 -6.99 15.05
N TYR A 153 17.50 -5.88 15.34
CA TYR A 153 18.82 -5.59 14.75
C TYR A 153 19.85 -6.65 15.10
N PHE A 154 19.89 -7.09 16.36
CA PHE A 154 20.82 -8.11 16.85
C PHE A 154 20.65 -9.43 16.10
N GLU A 155 19.42 -9.96 16.07
CA GLU A 155 19.09 -11.19 15.35
C GLU A 155 19.36 -11.06 13.84
N SER A 156 18.99 -9.94 13.23
CA SER A 156 19.16 -9.69 11.79
C SER A 156 20.64 -9.56 11.36
N THR A 157 21.50 -9.15 12.28
CA THR A 157 22.96 -9.06 12.05
C THR A 157 23.61 -10.44 12.13
N LEU A 158 23.13 -11.31 13.02
CA LEU A 158 23.74 -12.62 13.30
C LEU A 158 23.18 -13.74 12.41
N ILE A 159 21.92 -13.62 11.98
CA ILE A 159 21.17 -14.70 11.35
C ILE A 159 20.85 -14.33 9.90
N SER A 160 21.31 -15.16 8.97
CA SER A 160 20.95 -15.02 7.56
C SER A 160 19.50 -15.45 7.30
N LYS A 161 18.78 -14.67 6.48
CA LYS A 161 17.41 -15.00 6.04
C LYS A 161 17.44 -16.22 5.09
N SER A 162 16.61 -17.23 5.36
CA SER A 162 16.47 -18.38 4.46
C SER A 162 15.53 -18.12 3.29
N CYS A 163 14.59 -17.17 3.43
CA CYS A 163 13.67 -16.75 2.37
C CYS A 163 12.83 -17.91 1.80
N ASP A 164 12.48 -18.87 2.65
CA ASP A 164 11.73 -20.06 2.29
C ASP A 164 10.30 -19.71 1.81
N PRO A 165 9.91 -20.06 0.57
CA PRO A 165 8.62 -19.69 0.00
C PRO A 165 7.42 -20.39 0.67
N GLU A 166 7.64 -21.49 1.39
CA GLU A 166 6.55 -22.28 1.99
C GLU A 166 6.01 -21.71 3.31
N ILE A 167 6.80 -20.82 3.95
CA ILE A 167 6.43 -20.14 5.20
C ILE A 167 6.44 -18.61 5.02
N SER A 168 5.83 -17.89 5.96
CA SER A 168 5.85 -16.43 5.95
C SER A 168 7.25 -15.90 6.29
N LEU A 169 7.58 -14.69 5.84
CA LEU A 169 8.86 -14.07 6.20
C LEU A 169 9.05 -13.90 7.71
N THR A 170 7.97 -13.61 8.43
CA THR A 170 7.98 -13.50 9.89
C THR A 170 8.25 -14.84 10.55
N GLU A 171 7.61 -15.91 10.08
CA GLU A 171 7.89 -17.26 10.56
C GLU A 171 9.32 -17.69 10.21
N ASP A 172 9.83 -17.34 9.03
CA ASP A 172 11.20 -17.64 8.62
C ASP A 172 12.23 -17.04 9.58
N LYS A 173 12.02 -15.78 9.99
CA LYS A 173 12.83 -15.12 11.03
C LYS A 173 12.75 -15.84 12.38
N ILE A 174 11.54 -16.19 12.83
CA ILE A 174 11.31 -16.89 14.10
C ILE A 174 12.01 -18.26 14.08
N ARG A 175 11.80 -19.03 13.01
CA ARG A 175 12.43 -20.34 12.80
C ARG A 175 13.94 -20.25 12.76
N ALA A 176 14.49 -19.26 12.05
CA ALA A 176 15.94 -19.07 11.96
C ALA A 176 16.53 -18.70 13.33
N SER A 177 15.84 -17.87 14.10
CA SER A 177 16.21 -17.51 15.49
C SER A 177 16.16 -18.72 16.42
N ALA A 178 15.09 -19.51 16.35
CA ALA A 178 14.93 -20.74 17.13
C ALA A 178 15.96 -21.82 16.79
N LYS A 179 16.51 -21.80 15.58
CA LYS A 179 17.58 -22.71 15.12
C LYS A 179 18.97 -22.21 15.49
N TYR A 180 19.17 -20.90 15.54
CA TYR A 180 20.46 -20.28 15.82
C TYR A 180 20.77 -20.28 17.32
N PHE A 181 19.80 -19.89 18.15
CA PHE A 181 19.93 -19.82 19.61
C PHE A 181 19.46 -21.11 20.28
N GLY A 182 19.93 -21.34 21.52
CA GLY A 182 19.42 -22.39 22.40
C GLY A 182 18.09 -21.99 23.06
N PRO A 183 17.72 -22.64 24.19
CA PRO A 183 16.59 -22.21 25.00
C PRO A 183 16.68 -20.72 25.32
N SER A 184 15.67 -19.95 24.98
CA SER A 184 15.68 -18.49 25.02
C SER A 184 14.38 -17.95 25.63
N CYS A 185 14.36 -16.66 25.96
CA CYS A 185 13.13 -15.94 26.27
C CYS A 185 12.92 -14.81 25.28
N LYS A 186 11.85 -14.92 24.49
CA LYS A 186 11.37 -13.94 23.54
C LYS A 186 9.86 -13.77 23.72
N ALA A 187 9.51 -13.20 24.87
CA ALA A 187 8.13 -12.97 25.25
C ALA A 187 7.47 -11.83 24.44
N GLY A 188 6.14 -11.75 24.54
CA GLY A 188 5.31 -10.78 23.83
C GLY A 188 4.78 -11.31 22.49
N PRO A 189 3.96 -10.53 21.77
CA PRO A 189 3.39 -10.94 20.50
C PRO A 189 4.48 -11.03 19.41
N TRP A 190 4.50 -12.11 18.65
CA TRP A 190 5.35 -12.30 17.46
C TRP A 190 4.62 -11.90 16.18
N VAL A 191 3.28 -11.95 16.18
CA VAL A 191 2.41 -11.47 15.09
C VAL A 191 1.13 -10.84 15.69
N PRO A 192 0.42 -9.96 14.95
CA PRO A 192 -0.81 -9.32 15.43
C PRO A 192 -1.96 -10.26 15.78
N ASP A 193 -2.15 -11.33 14.99
CA ASP A 193 -3.25 -12.26 15.21
C ASP A 193 -2.92 -13.19 16.40
N PRO A 194 -3.67 -13.12 17.52
CA PRO A 194 -3.31 -13.87 18.72
C PRO A 194 -3.37 -15.40 18.54
N ARG A 195 -4.15 -15.90 17.57
CA ARG A 195 -4.24 -17.35 17.32
C ARG A 195 -3.03 -17.81 16.53
N GLN A 196 -2.64 -17.07 15.49
CA GLN A 196 -1.41 -17.35 14.75
C GLN A 196 -0.17 -17.22 15.65
N ASP A 197 -0.15 -16.21 16.51
CA ASP A 197 0.92 -16.01 17.50
C ASP A 197 1.08 -17.25 18.41
N ARG A 198 -0.03 -17.76 18.96
CA ARG A 198 -0.01 -18.98 19.76
C ARG A 198 0.49 -20.19 18.97
N LEU A 199 0.03 -20.37 17.74
CA LEU A 199 0.47 -21.46 16.87
C LEU A 199 1.98 -21.39 16.57
N LEU A 200 2.53 -20.19 16.42
CA LEU A 200 3.97 -20.01 16.22
C LEU A 200 4.75 -20.34 17.50
N LYS A 201 4.28 -19.89 18.66
CA LYS A 201 4.89 -20.22 19.96
C LYS A 201 4.88 -21.73 20.25
N ASP A 202 3.77 -22.41 19.95
CA ASP A 202 3.66 -23.87 20.07
C ASP A 202 4.62 -24.60 19.11
N ARG A 203 4.88 -24.03 17.92
CA ARG A 203 5.81 -24.59 16.92
C ARG A 203 7.28 -24.35 17.25
N TYR A 204 7.59 -23.24 17.91
CA TYR A 204 8.96 -22.83 18.26
C TYR A 204 9.12 -22.60 19.77
N PRO A 205 8.86 -23.62 20.61
CA PRO A 205 8.81 -23.45 22.07
C PRO A 205 10.18 -23.09 22.67
N SER A 206 11.30 -23.39 21.98
CA SER A 206 12.64 -23.06 22.44
C SER A 206 12.83 -21.56 22.69
N LEU A 207 12.11 -20.69 21.97
CA LEU A 207 12.19 -19.24 22.14
C LEU A 207 11.43 -18.72 23.37
N CYS A 208 10.62 -19.54 24.01
CA CYS A 208 9.87 -19.19 25.22
C CYS A 208 10.33 -19.97 26.47
N GLN A 209 11.18 -20.98 26.29
CA GLN A 209 11.56 -21.91 27.34
C GLN A 209 12.23 -21.26 28.57
N MET A 210 12.91 -20.12 28.38
CA MET A 210 13.58 -19.38 29.45
C MET A 210 12.73 -18.21 30.00
N CYS A 211 11.52 -18.02 29.49
CA CYS A 211 10.62 -17.01 30.03
C CYS A 211 10.10 -17.45 31.40
N TYR A 212 9.64 -16.49 32.20
CA TYR A 212 9.15 -16.79 33.54
C TYR A 212 7.88 -17.68 33.51
N ASP A 213 7.00 -17.43 32.54
CA ASP A 213 5.90 -18.31 32.15
C ASP A 213 6.11 -18.78 30.70
N PRO A 214 6.79 -19.93 30.49
CA PRO A 214 7.07 -20.45 29.15
C PRO A 214 5.83 -20.78 28.33
N TYR A 215 4.69 -21.03 28.98
CA TYR A 215 3.44 -21.38 28.30
C TYR A 215 2.73 -20.15 27.75
N ARG A 216 2.71 -19.05 28.51
CA ARG A 216 2.11 -17.78 28.06
C ARG A 216 3.05 -17.00 27.16
N CYS A 217 4.30 -16.80 27.60
CA CYS A 217 5.33 -16.07 26.85
C CYS A 217 4.81 -14.73 26.29
N ASP A 218 4.05 -13.99 27.11
CA ASP A 218 3.30 -12.80 26.70
C ASP A 218 3.88 -11.52 27.31
N ILE A 219 3.22 -10.38 27.09
CA ILE A 219 3.67 -9.08 27.60
C ILE A 219 3.63 -8.96 29.14
N GLY A 220 3.00 -9.91 29.84
CA GLY A 220 2.96 -9.96 31.30
C GLY A 220 4.11 -10.75 31.93
N ASP A 221 5.00 -11.32 31.11
CA ASP A 221 6.14 -12.10 31.58
C ASP A 221 7.18 -11.22 32.29
N LYS A 222 7.77 -11.72 33.38
CA LYS A 222 8.79 -10.96 34.14
C LYS A 222 10.08 -10.75 33.35
N HIS A 223 10.35 -11.62 32.38
CA HIS A 223 11.50 -11.56 31.49
C HIS A 223 11.20 -10.77 30.20
N TRP A 224 9.98 -10.21 30.06
CA TRP A 224 9.61 -9.33 28.97
C TRP A 224 9.93 -7.86 29.27
N GLY A 225 10.25 -7.11 28.22
CA GLY A 225 10.41 -5.66 28.27
C GLY A 225 11.81 -5.18 28.61
N ARG A 226 11.93 -3.84 28.71
CA ARG A 226 13.21 -3.11 28.82
C ARG A 226 14.19 -3.73 29.82
N ARG A 227 13.70 -3.99 31.04
CA ARG A 227 14.48 -4.60 32.12
C ARG A 227 14.32 -6.12 32.17
N GLY A 228 13.25 -6.66 31.61
CA GLY A 228 12.96 -8.10 31.63
C GLY A 228 14.07 -8.93 30.99
N ALA A 229 14.64 -8.46 29.86
CA ALA A 229 15.78 -9.14 29.23
C ALA A 229 17.01 -9.22 30.15
N LEU A 230 17.27 -8.18 30.96
CA LEU A 230 18.36 -8.18 31.93
C LEU A 230 18.06 -9.09 33.12
N TYR A 231 16.81 -9.16 33.59
CA TYR A 231 16.41 -10.14 34.60
C TYR A 231 16.50 -11.58 34.08
N CYS A 232 16.16 -11.82 32.81
CA CYS A 232 16.37 -13.11 32.17
C CYS A 232 17.85 -13.52 32.16
N LEU A 233 18.75 -12.57 31.91
CA LEU A 233 20.19 -12.81 31.97
C LEU A 233 20.64 -13.13 33.39
N THR A 234 20.36 -12.24 34.35
CA THR A 234 20.96 -12.33 35.69
C THR A 234 20.25 -13.26 36.66
N SER A 235 18.97 -13.56 36.43
CA SER A 235 18.16 -14.42 37.31
C SER A 235 17.45 -15.57 36.59
N GLY A 236 17.42 -15.55 35.26
CA GLY A 236 16.84 -16.60 34.43
C GLY A 236 17.85 -17.61 33.89
N GLY A 237 19.17 -17.36 34.03
CA GLY A 237 20.21 -18.25 33.51
C GLY A 237 20.40 -18.17 31.99
N GLY A 238 20.09 -17.01 31.40
CA GLY A 238 20.43 -16.68 30.01
C GLY A 238 21.93 -16.45 29.82
N ASN A 239 22.40 -16.50 28.59
CA ASN A 239 23.83 -16.27 28.28
C ASN A 239 24.08 -14.89 27.69
N VAL A 240 23.09 -14.34 26.97
CA VAL A 240 23.20 -13.04 26.32
C VAL A 240 21.88 -12.27 26.42
N ALA A 241 21.92 -10.98 26.76
CA ALA A 241 20.79 -10.08 26.70
C ALA A 241 21.00 -8.97 25.67
N TRP A 242 19.94 -8.67 24.93
CA TRP A 242 19.85 -7.50 24.07
C TRP A 242 19.13 -6.38 24.83
N ALA A 243 19.84 -5.30 25.17
CA ALA A 243 19.33 -4.30 26.09
C ALA A 243 19.85 -2.89 25.80
N ARG A 244 19.07 -1.87 26.20
CA ARG A 244 19.53 -0.49 26.13
C ARG A 244 20.62 -0.22 27.19
N LEU A 245 21.58 0.62 26.84
CA LEU A 245 22.73 0.92 27.71
C LEU A 245 22.32 1.60 29.02
N ASP A 246 21.32 2.46 29.00
CA ASP A 246 20.78 3.12 30.20
C ASP A 246 20.18 2.10 31.19
N ASP A 247 19.43 1.11 30.68
CA ASP A 247 18.87 0.02 31.47
C ASP A 247 19.97 -0.87 32.05
N VAL A 248 21.03 -1.17 31.28
CA VAL A 248 22.20 -1.93 31.76
C VAL A 248 22.87 -1.20 32.92
N ARG A 249 23.19 0.09 32.75
CA ARG A 249 23.81 0.91 33.81
C ARG A 249 22.95 0.97 35.07
N SER A 250 21.63 1.07 34.91
CA SER A 250 20.68 1.03 36.02
C SER A 250 20.65 -0.33 36.72
N HIS A 251 20.59 -1.42 35.97
CA HIS A 251 20.53 -2.80 36.48
C HIS A 251 21.75 -3.18 37.31
N PHE A 252 22.94 -2.75 36.89
CA PHE A 252 24.21 -3.02 37.57
C PHE A 252 24.63 -1.92 38.56
N GLY A 253 23.72 -1.02 38.95
CA GLY A 253 23.95 -0.02 39.99
C GLY A 253 24.91 1.13 39.64
N LEU A 254 25.29 1.28 38.37
CA LEU A 254 26.18 2.34 37.89
C LEU A 254 25.53 3.74 37.88
N THR A 255 24.23 3.81 38.15
CA THR A 255 23.46 5.06 38.26
C THR A 255 23.14 5.43 39.71
N GLY A 256 23.63 4.67 40.69
CA GLY A 256 23.31 4.84 42.11
C GLY A 256 22.06 4.09 42.58
N LEU A 257 21.39 3.36 41.69
CA LEU A 257 20.32 2.41 42.04
C LEU A 257 20.92 1.11 42.62
N THR A 258 20.09 0.32 43.31
CA THR A 258 20.53 -0.97 43.86
C THR A 258 20.90 -1.93 42.74
N ALA A 259 22.15 -2.40 42.75
CA ALA A 259 22.62 -3.39 41.80
C ALA A 259 21.80 -4.69 41.94
N GLN A 260 21.40 -5.25 40.80
CA GLN A 260 20.63 -6.50 40.72
C GLN A 260 21.54 -7.72 40.52
N ALA A 261 22.81 -7.51 40.17
CA ALA A 261 23.84 -8.53 39.96
C ALA A 261 25.24 -7.90 40.03
N GLU A 262 26.26 -8.73 40.21
CA GLU A 262 27.66 -8.30 40.34
C GLU A 262 28.28 -7.95 38.97
N ILE A 263 28.88 -6.77 38.87
CA ILE A 263 29.42 -6.21 37.61
C ILE A 263 30.51 -7.11 37.00
N SER A 264 31.30 -7.80 37.84
CA SER A 264 32.42 -8.65 37.40
C SER A 264 32.00 -9.95 36.71
N GLU A 265 30.74 -10.35 36.86
CA GLU A 265 30.20 -11.58 36.28
C GLU A 265 29.74 -11.39 34.82
N TYR A 266 29.69 -10.15 34.33
CA TYR A 266 29.15 -9.84 33.01
C TYR A 266 30.10 -8.95 32.20
N SER A 267 29.93 -8.95 30.89
CA SER A 267 30.67 -8.10 29.96
C SER A 267 29.77 -7.57 28.84
N TYR A 268 30.11 -6.42 28.27
CA TYR A 268 29.58 -6.03 26.96
C TYR A 268 30.24 -6.88 25.88
N LEU A 269 29.44 -7.40 24.97
CA LEU A 269 29.91 -8.07 23.75
C LEU A 269 29.93 -7.06 22.60
N CYS A 270 31.07 -6.87 21.96
CA CYS A 270 31.22 -5.93 20.85
C CYS A 270 31.04 -6.60 19.48
N VAL A 271 30.62 -5.83 18.48
CA VAL A 271 30.40 -6.31 17.09
C VAL A 271 31.69 -6.82 16.45
N ASP A 272 32.82 -6.20 16.78
CA ASP A 272 34.18 -6.52 16.32
C ASP A 272 34.85 -7.64 17.15
N ALA A 273 34.05 -8.44 17.87
CA ALA A 273 34.46 -9.69 18.50
C ALA A 273 35.48 -9.56 19.65
N HIS A 274 35.28 -8.55 20.52
CA HIS A 274 35.94 -8.48 21.83
C HIS A 274 34.93 -8.20 22.96
N LEU A 275 35.35 -8.43 24.20
CA LEU A 275 34.56 -8.12 25.40
C LEU A 275 35.05 -6.84 26.07
N GLN A 276 34.13 -6.09 26.67
CA GLN A 276 34.44 -4.93 27.51
C GLN A 276 33.78 -5.06 28.88
N PRO A 277 34.46 -4.69 29.98
CA PRO A 277 33.86 -4.70 31.32
C PRO A 277 32.62 -3.81 31.43
N ILE A 278 31.66 -4.18 32.27
CA ILE A 278 30.39 -3.44 32.43
C ILE A 278 30.58 -2.00 32.97
N ASN A 279 31.63 -1.78 33.76
CA ASN A 279 31.99 -0.46 34.29
C ASN A 279 32.70 0.47 33.29
N THR A 280 32.87 0.04 32.03
CA THR A 280 33.48 0.86 30.97
C THR A 280 32.68 2.14 30.73
N THR A 281 33.37 3.28 30.68
CA THR A 281 32.74 4.61 30.52
C THR A 281 32.14 4.83 29.13
N ARG A 282 32.77 4.26 28.10
CA ARG A 282 32.35 4.31 26.68
C ARG A 282 32.28 2.89 26.11
N PRO A 283 31.22 2.14 26.42
CA PRO A 283 31.09 0.78 25.94
C PRO A 283 30.85 0.74 24.43
N CYS A 284 31.15 -0.40 23.82
CA CYS A 284 30.85 -0.66 22.41
C CYS A 284 29.33 -0.73 22.18
N VAL A 285 28.82 0.19 21.36
CA VAL A 285 27.40 0.27 21.02
C VAL A 285 27.15 -0.45 19.70
N TRP A 286 26.14 -1.31 19.67
CA TRP A 286 25.74 -2.02 18.45
C TRP A 286 24.92 -1.15 17.53
N VAL A 287 23.98 -0.39 18.10
CA VAL A 287 23.14 0.56 17.38
C VAL A 287 22.68 1.68 18.31
N ALA A 288 22.62 2.90 17.80
CA ALA A 288 22.10 4.05 18.53
C ALA A 288 20.92 4.67 17.78
N LYS A 289 19.93 5.19 18.52
CA LYS A 289 18.81 5.94 17.93
C LYS A 289 19.09 7.44 18.03
N PRO A 290 19.12 8.19 16.91
CA PRO A 290 19.23 9.65 16.94
C PRO A 290 18.07 10.30 17.69
N TRP A 291 18.31 11.51 18.20
CA TRP A 291 17.25 12.34 18.76
C TRP A 291 16.23 12.77 17.69
N PRO A 292 14.96 13.00 18.06
CA PRO A 292 14.05 13.78 17.23
C PRO A 292 14.63 15.15 16.95
N VAL A 293 14.30 15.70 15.78
CA VAL A 293 14.91 16.94 15.30
C VAL A 293 13.87 17.95 14.86
N ILE A 294 14.30 19.20 14.84
CA ILE A 294 13.62 20.23 14.08
C ILE A 294 14.24 20.26 12.68
N ALA A 295 13.43 19.89 11.70
CA ALA A 295 13.83 19.88 10.30
C ALA A 295 13.12 21.01 9.54
N ALA A 296 13.82 21.59 8.57
CA ALA A 296 13.37 22.75 7.83
C ALA A 296 13.65 22.62 6.34
N ARG A 297 12.88 23.35 5.54
CA ARG A 297 13.14 23.51 4.11
C ARG A 297 14.51 24.17 3.92
N ARG A 298 15.26 23.73 2.90
CA ARG A 298 16.63 24.18 2.62
C ARG A 298 16.82 25.70 2.69
N ASN A 299 15.90 26.47 2.09
CA ASN A 299 15.96 27.94 2.04
C ASN A 299 15.63 28.64 3.36
N HIS A 300 15.06 27.94 4.36
CA HIS A 300 14.69 28.51 5.66
C HIS A 300 15.52 27.94 6.82
N ALA A 301 16.32 26.90 6.59
CA ALA A 301 16.98 26.15 7.66
C ALA A 301 17.85 26.99 8.59
N ALA A 302 18.69 27.90 8.05
CA ALA A 302 19.53 28.77 8.87
C ALA A 302 18.72 29.77 9.71
N GLN A 303 17.67 30.36 9.11
CA GLN A 303 16.76 31.26 9.81
C GLN A 303 16.02 30.53 10.94
N VAL A 304 15.55 29.31 10.66
CA VAL A 304 14.83 28.47 11.62
C VAL A 304 15.74 28.08 12.79
N GLN A 305 16.98 27.66 12.53
CA GLN A 305 17.94 27.34 13.58
C GLN A 305 18.17 28.55 14.51
N ALA A 306 18.42 29.73 13.95
CA ALA A 306 18.62 30.96 14.73
C ALA A 306 17.39 31.36 15.56
N LEU A 307 16.18 31.17 15.00
CA LEU A 307 14.92 31.41 15.72
C LEU A 307 14.77 30.50 16.94
N ILE A 308 15.07 29.22 16.76
CA ILE A 308 14.83 28.18 17.77
C ILE A 308 15.79 28.31 18.96
N THR A 309 17.05 28.68 18.73
CA THR A 309 18.04 28.88 19.80
C THR A 309 17.65 30.01 20.76
N GLY A 310 16.78 30.94 20.35
CA GLY A 310 16.30 32.05 21.17
C GLY A 310 15.00 31.78 21.93
N LEU A 311 14.46 30.56 21.90
CA LEU A 311 13.20 30.24 22.57
C LEU A 311 13.38 30.06 24.09
N SER A 312 12.39 30.50 24.85
CA SER A 312 12.39 30.43 26.32
C SER A 312 10.97 30.27 26.88
N HIS A 313 10.88 29.62 28.05
CA HIS A 313 9.67 29.51 28.87
C HIS A 313 9.51 30.66 29.88
N ASP A 314 10.43 31.63 29.93
CA ASP A 314 10.46 32.68 30.96
C ASP A 314 9.17 33.52 31.02
N ASP A 315 8.57 33.81 29.88
CA ASP A 315 7.27 34.47 29.79
C ASP A 315 6.22 33.50 29.22
N PRO A 316 5.31 32.97 30.06
CA PRO A 316 4.24 32.07 29.63
C PRO A 316 3.28 32.64 28.58
N LYS A 317 3.21 33.97 28.43
CA LYS A 317 2.34 34.65 27.46
C LYS A 317 3.06 35.00 26.16
N SER A 318 4.37 34.80 26.09
CA SER A 318 5.18 35.13 24.93
C SER A 318 4.94 34.18 23.75
N TRP A 319 5.17 34.67 22.54
CA TRP A 319 5.15 33.83 21.34
C TRP A 319 6.28 32.80 21.36
N GLN A 320 7.41 33.10 22.01
CA GLN A 320 8.53 32.16 22.19
C GLN A 320 8.08 30.95 23.00
N ASN A 321 7.42 31.17 24.14
CA ASN A 321 6.85 30.09 24.94
C ASN A 321 5.79 29.31 24.17
N ALA A 322 4.95 30.01 23.39
CA ALA A 322 3.93 29.37 22.57
C ALA A 322 4.53 28.45 21.51
N LEU A 323 5.54 28.90 20.77
CA LEU A 323 6.26 28.09 19.78
C LEU A 323 7.00 26.93 20.43
N LEU A 324 7.74 27.18 21.51
CA LEU A 324 8.47 26.15 22.24
C LEU A 324 7.54 25.05 22.73
N SER A 325 6.41 25.46 23.33
CA SER A 325 5.38 24.53 23.80
C SER A 325 4.80 23.67 22.68
N LEU A 326 4.73 24.18 21.44
CA LEU A 326 4.22 23.45 20.28
C LEU A 326 5.24 22.48 19.68
N LEU A 327 6.54 22.81 19.74
CA LEU A 327 7.62 21.98 19.19
C LEU A 327 7.96 20.81 20.11
N GLU A 328 7.83 21.00 21.42
CA GLU A 328 8.22 19.99 22.40
C GLU A 328 7.00 19.17 22.83
N THR A 329 7.17 17.85 23.04
CA THR A 329 6.11 17.07 23.70
C THR A 329 6.19 17.22 25.22
N TYR A 330 7.40 17.08 25.78
CA TYR A 330 7.77 17.34 27.17
C TYR A 330 8.91 18.34 27.18
N HIS A 331 9.20 18.97 28.33
CA HIS A 331 10.37 19.84 28.45
C HIS A 331 11.64 19.10 27.98
N VAL A 332 12.21 19.59 26.88
CA VAL A 332 13.44 19.09 26.27
C VAL A 332 14.40 20.25 26.10
N ASP A 333 15.68 19.96 26.08
CA ASP A 333 16.70 20.93 25.72
C ASP A 333 16.83 20.93 24.20
N ILE A 334 16.67 22.11 23.59
CA ILE A 334 16.92 22.26 22.16
C ILE A 334 18.39 22.56 21.93
N ILE A 335 19.09 21.62 21.29
CA ILE A 335 20.52 21.72 21.01
C ILE A 335 20.70 22.00 19.51
N PRO A 336 21.14 23.21 19.11
CA PRO A 336 21.41 23.50 17.71
C PRO A 336 22.63 22.71 17.22
N LEU A 337 22.60 22.24 15.97
CA LEU A 337 23.77 21.67 15.30
C LEU A 337 24.75 22.79 14.91
N ASP A 338 26.05 22.48 14.86
CA ASP A 338 27.10 23.45 14.45
C ASP A 338 26.81 24.07 13.07
N THR A 339 26.27 23.27 12.16
CA THR A 339 25.76 23.70 10.86
C THR A 339 24.49 22.93 10.54
N VAL A 340 23.61 23.52 9.73
CA VAL A 340 22.44 22.80 9.20
C VAL A 340 22.92 21.77 8.16
N ILE A 341 22.51 20.52 8.32
CA ILE A 341 23.03 19.40 7.51
C ILE A 341 21.88 18.60 6.85
N PRO A 342 22.16 17.90 5.74
CA PRO A 342 21.23 16.94 5.14
C PRO A 342 20.83 15.80 6.08
N ILE A 343 19.75 15.09 5.73
CA ILE A 343 19.27 13.92 6.48
C ILE A 343 20.36 12.84 6.57
N ASP A 344 21.02 12.51 5.46
CA ASP A 344 22.04 11.45 5.42
C ASP A 344 23.15 11.71 6.44
N ASP A 345 23.74 12.91 6.40
CA ASP A 345 24.83 13.32 7.29
C ASP A 345 24.43 13.31 8.78
N TYR A 346 23.16 13.61 9.10
CA TYR A 346 22.66 13.52 10.48
C TYR A 346 22.51 12.07 10.92
N LEU A 347 21.86 11.24 10.09
CA LEU A 347 21.61 9.84 10.41
C LEU A 347 22.90 8.99 10.45
N ASP A 348 23.93 9.37 9.68
CA ASP A 348 25.24 8.70 9.66
C ASP A 348 26.06 8.92 10.93
N GLN A 349 25.73 9.94 11.74
CA GLN A 349 26.36 10.15 13.04
C GLN A 349 25.98 9.08 14.06
N ALA A 350 24.82 8.44 13.90
CA ALA A 350 24.33 7.41 14.81
C ALA A 350 24.86 6.02 14.41
N PRO A 351 25.65 5.35 15.29
CA PRO A 351 26.17 4.02 15.04
C PRO A 351 25.11 3.05 14.51
N ALA A 352 25.35 2.51 13.33
CA ALA A 352 24.55 1.50 12.64
C ALA A 352 23.05 1.79 12.45
N TYR A 353 22.58 3.01 12.72
CA TYR A 353 21.15 3.33 12.65
C TYR A 353 20.61 3.09 11.24
N GLN A 354 21.24 3.68 10.21
CA GLN A 354 20.84 3.45 8.82
C GLN A 354 20.96 1.97 8.40
N GLY A 355 21.99 1.27 8.90
CA GLY A 355 22.21 -0.15 8.64
C GLY A 355 21.05 -1.02 9.12
N ALA A 356 20.45 -0.67 10.27
CA ALA A 356 19.31 -1.39 10.82
C ALA A 356 18.06 -1.38 9.92
N TYR A 357 17.89 -0.34 9.09
CA TYR A 357 16.77 -0.23 8.15
C TYR A 357 17.11 -0.71 6.73
N SER A 358 18.37 -1.09 6.47
CA SER A 358 18.87 -1.40 5.12
C SER A 358 19.22 -2.88 4.92
N PHE A 359 18.64 -3.78 5.71
CA PHE A 359 18.92 -5.21 5.57
C PHE A 359 18.43 -5.76 4.21
N PRO A 360 19.23 -6.63 3.55
CA PRO A 360 18.85 -7.23 2.27
C PRO A 360 17.48 -7.90 2.31
N GLU A 361 16.67 -7.64 1.28
CA GLU A 361 15.42 -8.36 1.04
C GLU A 361 15.70 -9.76 0.49
N CYS A 362 14.66 -10.60 0.49
CA CYS A 362 14.71 -11.89 -0.18
C CYS A 362 14.88 -11.72 -1.70
N ASN A 363 15.45 -12.74 -2.36
CA ASN A 363 15.54 -12.79 -3.81
C ASN A 363 14.83 -14.06 -4.33
N PRO A 364 13.70 -13.93 -5.06
CA PRO A 364 13.03 -12.68 -5.43
C PRO A 364 12.41 -11.95 -4.23
N PRO A 365 12.22 -10.62 -4.31
CA PRO A 365 11.55 -9.85 -3.25
C PRO A 365 10.16 -10.40 -2.96
N ARG A 366 9.81 -10.44 -1.67
CA ARG A 366 8.50 -10.88 -1.19
C ARG A 366 7.80 -9.66 -0.58
N SER A 367 6.97 -9.02 -1.38
CA SER A 367 6.12 -7.88 -1.00
C SER A 367 4.65 -8.29 -1.02
N VAL A 368 3.77 -7.49 -0.42
CA VAL A 368 2.31 -7.56 -0.64
C VAL A 368 1.93 -6.47 -1.64
N VAL A 369 1.53 -6.86 -2.84
CA VAL A 369 1.20 -5.93 -3.92
C VAL A 369 -0.24 -5.44 -3.78
N PHE A 370 -0.39 -4.16 -3.45
CA PHE A 370 -1.66 -3.46 -3.28
C PHE A 370 -2.07 -2.75 -4.57
N CYS A 371 -3.23 -3.09 -5.12
CA CYS A 371 -3.76 -2.47 -6.32
C CYS A 371 -4.58 -1.21 -6.02
N THR A 372 -4.28 -0.13 -6.74
CA THR A 372 -4.96 1.17 -6.64
C THR A 372 -5.57 1.57 -7.99
N THR A 373 -6.62 2.39 -7.97
CA THR A 373 -7.36 2.75 -9.19
C THR A 373 -7.23 4.22 -9.58
N SER A 374 -6.58 5.04 -8.75
CA SER A 374 -6.36 6.47 -9.04
C SER A 374 -4.95 6.91 -8.68
N VAL A 375 -4.50 8.02 -9.27
CA VAL A 375 -3.19 8.62 -8.98
C VAL A 375 -3.07 8.98 -7.50
N MET A 376 -4.12 9.53 -6.88
CA MET A 376 -4.10 9.88 -5.46
C MET A 376 -4.00 8.65 -4.55
N GLN A 377 -4.70 7.58 -4.89
CA GLN A 377 -4.58 6.31 -4.16
C GLN A 377 -3.16 5.75 -4.28
N HIS A 378 -2.59 5.77 -5.49
CA HIS A 378 -1.23 5.29 -5.71
C HIS A 378 -0.21 6.09 -4.89
N ILE A 379 -0.28 7.43 -4.91
CA ILE A 379 0.62 8.29 -4.11
C ILE A 379 0.47 8.00 -2.60
N LYS A 380 -0.76 7.89 -2.09
CA LYS A 380 -0.99 7.55 -0.67
C LYS A 380 -0.42 6.16 -0.35
N CYS A 381 -0.58 5.20 -1.26
CA CYS A 381 -0.05 3.85 -1.12
C CYS A 381 1.49 3.86 -1.08
N SER A 382 2.15 4.61 -1.97
CA SER A 382 3.62 4.73 -1.97
C SER A 382 4.14 5.34 -0.66
N TRP A 383 3.47 6.36 -0.11
CA TRP A 383 3.86 6.89 1.20
C TRP A 383 3.60 5.90 2.34
N LEU A 384 2.53 5.12 2.25
CA LEU A 384 2.24 4.03 3.18
C LEU A 384 3.28 2.90 3.07
N GLN A 385 3.83 2.64 1.87
CA GLN A 385 4.93 1.70 1.65
C GLN A 385 6.20 2.16 2.40
N GLU A 386 6.60 3.42 2.24
CA GLU A 386 7.77 3.96 2.95
C GLU A 386 7.58 3.90 4.47
N ALA A 387 6.41 4.32 4.95
CA ALA A 387 6.08 4.25 6.37
C ALA A 387 6.11 2.79 6.88
N SER A 388 5.49 1.86 6.16
CA SER A 388 5.43 0.45 6.54
C SER A 388 6.84 -0.15 6.69
N GLN A 389 7.72 0.13 5.74
CA GLN A 389 9.09 -0.38 5.77
C GLN A 389 9.90 0.18 6.95
N VAL A 390 9.81 1.50 7.20
CA VAL A 390 10.54 2.13 8.31
C VAL A 390 10.05 1.62 9.65
N TYR A 391 8.75 1.38 9.82
CA TYR A 391 8.21 0.88 11.08
C TYR A 391 8.32 -0.65 11.24
N GLY A 392 8.96 -1.35 10.29
CA GLY A 392 9.29 -2.77 10.42
C GLY A 392 8.21 -3.74 9.94
N VAL A 393 7.19 -3.27 9.21
CA VAL A 393 6.14 -4.13 8.64
C VAL A 393 6.76 -5.14 7.67
N GLN A 394 6.45 -6.43 7.84
CA GLN A 394 7.00 -7.48 7.01
C GLN A 394 5.97 -8.55 6.60
N PRO A 395 5.96 -9.00 5.33
CA PRO A 395 6.59 -8.35 4.16
C PRO A 395 6.13 -6.90 3.98
N ASN A 396 6.98 -6.09 3.37
CA ASN A 396 6.60 -4.73 3.01
C ASN A 396 5.50 -4.76 1.93
N ILE A 397 4.75 -3.66 1.79
CA ILE A 397 3.80 -3.52 0.68
C ILE A 397 4.48 -2.94 -0.56
N GLN A 398 3.93 -3.23 -1.73
CA GLN A 398 4.26 -2.55 -2.98
C GLN A 398 2.97 -2.07 -3.62
N CYS A 399 3.03 -0.96 -4.34
CA CYS A 399 1.82 -0.32 -4.87
C CYS A 399 1.83 -0.34 -6.39
N ILE A 400 0.77 -0.89 -6.99
CA ILE A 400 0.51 -0.76 -8.43
C ILE A 400 -0.75 0.06 -8.67
N ARG A 401 -0.86 0.65 -9.86
CA ARG A 401 -2.04 1.42 -10.26
C ARG A 401 -2.59 0.88 -11.57
N SER A 402 -3.85 0.47 -11.54
CA SER A 402 -4.59 0.03 -12.72
C SER A 402 -5.63 1.08 -13.12
N PRO A 403 -6.02 1.17 -14.41
CA PRO A 403 -6.91 2.24 -14.89
C PRO A 403 -8.34 2.15 -14.34
N THR A 404 -8.82 0.93 -14.09
CA THR A 404 -10.18 0.68 -13.59
C THR A 404 -10.18 -0.35 -12.47
N LEU A 405 -11.28 -0.38 -11.70
CA LEU A 405 -11.47 -1.41 -10.67
C LEU A 405 -11.48 -2.82 -11.28
N SER A 406 -12.05 -3.00 -12.47
CA SER A 406 -12.05 -4.31 -13.14
C SER A 406 -10.64 -4.78 -13.49
N ASN A 407 -9.76 -3.89 -13.97
CA ASN A 407 -8.36 -4.23 -14.18
C ASN A 407 -7.67 -4.61 -12.87
N CYS A 408 -7.88 -3.87 -11.78
CA CYS A 408 -7.32 -4.25 -10.48
C CYS A 408 -7.84 -5.62 -9.99
N LEU A 409 -9.12 -5.93 -10.21
CA LEU A 409 -9.68 -7.23 -9.86
C LEU A 409 -9.05 -8.36 -10.68
N ASP A 410 -8.80 -8.14 -11.97
CA ASP A 410 -8.05 -9.07 -12.82
C ASP A 410 -6.60 -9.21 -12.36
N ASP A 411 -5.92 -8.12 -12.01
CA ASP A 411 -4.55 -8.15 -11.50
C ASP A 411 -4.46 -8.99 -10.22
N VAL A 412 -5.44 -8.89 -9.32
CA VAL A 412 -5.50 -9.75 -8.13
C VAL A 412 -5.80 -11.21 -8.51
N LYS A 413 -6.76 -11.44 -9.41
CA LYS A 413 -7.12 -12.80 -9.89
C LYS A 413 -5.94 -13.53 -10.51
N TYR A 414 -5.19 -12.85 -11.37
CA TYR A 414 -4.01 -13.39 -12.07
C TYR A 414 -2.71 -13.24 -11.27
N LYS A 415 -2.79 -12.77 -10.02
CA LYS A 415 -1.68 -12.65 -9.06
C LYS A 415 -0.57 -11.67 -9.50
N THR A 416 -0.90 -10.69 -10.34
CA THR A 416 -0.08 -9.50 -10.57
C THR A 416 -0.16 -8.56 -9.36
N ALA A 417 -1.31 -8.55 -8.68
CA ALA A 417 -1.51 -7.95 -7.37
C ALA A 417 -1.96 -9.00 -6.34
N ASP A 418 -1.81 -8.70 -5.05
CA ASP A 418 -2.26 -9.56 -3.96
C ASP A 418 -3.60 -9.09 -3.38
N VAL A 419 -3.81 -7.78 -3.33
CA VAL A 419 -4.94 -7.16 -2.61
C VAL A 419 -5.52 -5.98 -3.36
N VAL A 420 -6.85 -5.87 -3.34
CA VAL A 420 -7.60 -4.69 -3.77
C VAL A 420 -8.73 -4.40 -2.80
N LEU A 421 -8.95 -3.12 -2.47
CA LEU A 421 -10.14 -2.71 -1.73
C LEU A 421 -11.32 -2.55 -2.70
N VAL A 422 -12.41 -3.23 -2.43
CA VAL A 422 -13.69 -3.05 -3.12
C VAL A 422 -14.73 -2.46 -2.16
N ASP A 423 -15.72 -1.78 -2.69
CA ASP A 423 -16.90 -1.41 -1.91
C ASP A 423 -17.89 -2.58 -1.80
N HIS A 424 -18.84 -2.44 -0.88
CA HIS A 424 -19.95 -3.36 -0.66
C HIS A 424 -20.81 -3.66 -1.91
N GLU A 425 -20.84 -2.76 -2.90
CA GLU A 425 -21.58 -2.96 -4.16
C GLU A 425 -20.82 -3.91 -5.10
N ASN A 426 -19.48 -3.85 -5.11
CA ASN A 426 -18.64 -4.71 -5.94
C ASN A 426 -18.21 -6.01 -5.23
N ARG A 427 -18.61 -6.20 -3.98
CA ARG A 427 -18.26 -7.37 -3.14
C ARG A 427 -18.69 -8.71 -3.76
N ILE A 428 -19.90 -8.81 -4.33
CA ILE A 428 -20.38 -10.03 -5.02
C ILE A 428 -19.65 -10.23 -6.35
N LYS A 429 -19.56 -9.17 -7.16
CA LYS A 429 -18.85 -9.18 -8.45
C LYS A 429 -17.41 -9.68 -8.31
N ALA A 430 -16.68 -9.20 -7.31
CA ALA A 430 -15.31 -9.61 -7.04
C ALA A 430 -15.17 -11.11 -6.75
N GLN A 431 -16.12 -11.72 -6.04
CA GLN A 431 -16.08 -13.17 -5.80
C GLN A 431 -16.53 -13.97 -7.02
N ARG A 432 -17.68 -13.63 -7.60
CA ARG A 432 -18.29 -14.42 -8.67
C ARG A 432 -17.49 -14.35 -9.97
N ASP A 433 -17.13 -13.14 -10.39
CA ASP A 433 -16.56 -12.91 -11.73
C ASP A 433 -15.02 -13.00 -11.73
N PHE A 434 -14.40 -12.75 -10.57
CA PHE A 434 -12.94 -12.70 -10.42
C PHE A 434 -12.37 -13.77 -9.48
N ASP A 435 -13.20 -14.65 -8.92
CA ASP A 435 -12.79 -15.74 -8.02
C ASP A 435 -12.00 -15.28 -6.77
N LEU A 436 -12.24 -14.05 -6.33
CA LEU A 436 -11.58 -13.48 -5.16
C LEU A 436 -12.30 -13.88 -3.87
N ILE A 437 -11.63 -13.66 -2.73
CA ILE A 437 -12.20 -13.87 -1.40
C ILE A 437 -11.96 -12.63 -0.52
N PRO A 438 -12.89 -12.28 0.38
CA PRO A 438 -12.64 -11.23 1.37
C PRO A 438 -11.61 -11.72 2.40
N LEU A 439 -10.68 -10.85 2.77
CA LEU A 439 -9.65 -11.12 3.78
C LEU A 439 -9.87 -10.27 5.04
N LEU A 440 -10.08 -8.96 4.84
CA LEU A 440 -10.25 -7.97 5.91
C LEU A 440 -11.35 -6.97 5.54
N TYR A 441 -11.95 -6.36 6.55
CA TYR A 441 -13.15 -5.54 6.42
C TYR A 441 -12.93 -4.14 7.00
N GLU A 442 -13.32 -3.10 6.27
CA GLU A 442 -13.31 -1.71 6.77
C GLU A 442 -14.41 -1.51 7.82
N PHE A 443 -14.05 -1.65 9.09
CA PHE A 443 -15.01 -1.58 10.18
C PHE A 443 -15.11 -0.18 10.77
N SER A 444 -16.33 0.28 11.04
CA SER A 444 -16.62 1.49 11.82
C SER A 444 -17.54 1.17 12.99
N GLN A 445 -17.27 1.76 14.16
CA GLN A 445 -18.14 1.67 15.33
C GLN A 445 -19.48 2.37 15.11
N ASN A 446 -19.49 3.43 14.29
CA ASN A 446 -20.71 4.12 13.93
C ASN A 446 -21.50 3.31 12.88
N MET A 447 -22.68 2.84 13.26
CA MET A 447 -23.54 2.01 12.42
C MET A 447 -23.99 2.72 11.13
N HIS A 448 -24.09 4.05 11.10
CA HIS A 448 -24.37 4.80 9.86
C HIS A 448 -23.18 4.83 8.89
N GLN A 449 -21.96 4.68 9.41
CA GLN A 449 -20.76 4.55 8.58
C GLN A 449 -20.57 3.12 8.08
N ARG A 450 -21.32 2.16 8.62
CA ARG A 450 -21.54 0.85 8.00
C ARG A 450 -22.63 0.96 6.93
N TYR A 451 -22.81 -0.09 6.14
CA TYR A 451 -23.97 -0.20 5.25
C TYR A 451 -25.08 -0.97 5.97
N ALA A 452 -25.95 -0.28 6.69
CA ALA A 452 -27.13 -0.88 7.32
C ALA A 452 -28.36 -0.65 6.43
N THR A 453 -28.94 -1.72 5.89
CA THR A 453 -30.12 -1.66 5.01
C THR A 453 -31.38 -1.46 5.83
N ILE A 454 -32.13 -0.41 5.52
CA ILE A 454 -33.45 -0.13 6.09
C ILE A 454 -34.51 -0.15 4.99
N ALA A 455 -35.77 -0.42 5.37
CA ALA A 455 -36.92 -0.29 4.48
C ALA A 455 -37.68 0.98 4.82
N VAL A 456 -37.86 1.88 3.86
CA VAL A 456 -38.52 3.18 4.03
C VAL A 456 -39.82 3.18 3.23
N VAL A 457 -40.89 3.68 3.83
CA VAL A 457 -42.20 3.86 3.20
C VAL A 457 -42.71 5.27 3.48
N ARG A 458 -43.71 5.74 2.73
CA ARG A 458 -44.33 7.04 2.98
C ARG A 458 -45.06 7.04 4.33
N GLN A 459 -45.04 8.17 5.02
CA GLN A 459 -45.66 8.34 6.34
C GLN A 459 -47.17 8.10 6.29
N ASP A 460 -47.82 8.58 5.23
CA ASP A 460 -49.25 8.45 4.95
C ASP A 460 -49.67 7.03 4.52
N SER A 461 -48.72 6.13 4.28
CA SER A 461 -49.03 4.75 3.92
C SER A 461 -49.55 3.95 5.12
N LYS A 462 -50.53 3.08 4.87
CA LYS A 462 -51.07 2.11 5.85
C LYS A 462 -50.17 0.87 6.04
N LEU A 463 -48.91 0.97 5.62
CA LEU A 463 -47.95 -0.12 5.70
C LEU A 463 -47.33 -0.16 7.09
N GLU A 464 -47.58 -1.25 7.82
CA GLU A 464 -47.09 -1.51 9.17
C GLU A 464 -46.32 -2.82 9.27
N LYS A 465 -46.61 -3.78 8.39
CA LYS A 465 -45.99 -5.11 8.36
C LYS A 465 -45.30 -5.37 7.04
N PHE A 466 -44.15 -6.04 7.11
CA PHE A 466 -43.37 -6.40 5.93
C PHE A 466 -44.14 -7.29 4.93
N SER A 467 -45.05 -8.13 5.40
CA SER A 467 -45.89 -8.99 4.55
C SER A 467 -46.83 -8.20 3.63
N GLN A 468 -47.18 -6.96 3.97
CA GLN A 468 -48.03 -6.08 3.16
C GLN A 468 -47.32 -5.54 1.92
N LEU A 469 -46.00 -5.72 1.82
CA LEU A 469 -45.23 -5.26 0.67
C LEU A 469 -45.41 -6.14 -0.59
N LYS A 470 -46.02 -7.32 -0.44
CA LYS A 470 -46.25 -8.24 -1.55
C LYS A 470 -47.12 -7.58 -2.62
N GLY A 471 -46.64 -7.60 -3.87
CA GLY A 471 -47.31 -7.00 -5.03
C GLY A 471 -47.18 -5.49 -5.16
N LEU A 472 -46.48 -4.81 -4.24
CA LEU A 472 -46.20 -3.37 -4.33
C LEU A 472 -44.94 -3.08 -5.15
N LYS A 473 -44.72 -1.82 -5.51
CA LYS A 473 -43.54 -1.38 -6.25
C LYS A 473 -42.38 -1.09 -5.29
N ALA A 474 -41.23 -1.72 -5.51
CA ALA A 474 -40.02 -1.50 -4.72
C ALA A 474 -39.00 -0.62 -5.46
N CYS A 475 -38.24 0.15 -4.70
CA CYS A 475 -37.10 0.94 -5.15
C CYS A 475 -35.82 0.42 -4.50
N LEU A 476 -34.88 -0.08 -5.31
CA LEU A 476 -33.57 -0.56 -4.85
C LEU A 476 -32.44 0.24 -5.49
N PRO A 477 -31.27 0.37 -4.83
CA PRO A 477 -30.15 1.18 -5.31
C PRO A 477 -29.41 0.53 -6.48
N SER A 478 -29.34 -0.79 -6.49
CA SER A 478 -28.55 -1.59 -7.43
C SER A 478 -29.04 -3.05 -7.45
N TYR A 479 -28.59 -3.79 -8.46
CA TYR A 479 -28.75 -5.24 -8.54
C TYR A 479 -27.54 -5.90 -7.89
N GLU A 480 -27.77 -6.97 -7.11
CA GLU A 480 -26.74 -7.70 -6.33
C GLU A 480 -26.00 -6.90 -5.26
N GLY A 481 -26.37 -5.64 -5.04
CA GLY A 481 -25.90 -4.87 -3.90
C GLY A 481 -26.50 -5.34 -2.58
N PRO A 482 -26.00 -4.81 -1.43
CA PRO A 482 -26.43 -5.28 -0.13
C PRO A 482 -27.93 -5.04 0.14
N ALA A 483 -28.52 -3.95 -0.35
CA ALA A 483 -29.95 -3.71 -0.22
C ALA A 483 -30.80 -4.76 -0.95
N TYR A 484 -30.36 -5.19 -2.15
CA TYR A 484 -31.04 -6.20 -2.95
C TYR A 484 -31.04 -7.57 -2.26
N LEU A 485 -29.87 -8.00 -1.80
CA LEU A 485 -29.73 -9.30 -1.13
C LEU A 485 -30.39 -9.30 0.25
N SER A 486 -30.29 -8.19 0.99
CA SER A 486 -30.96 -8.02 2.28
C SER A 486 -32.48 -8.08 2.16
N ALA A 487 -33.08 -7.45 1.14
CA ALA A 487 -34.51 -7.55 0.88
C ALA A 487 -34.92 -8.97 0.50
N THR A 488 -34.15 -9.64 -0.36
CA THR A 488 -34.40 -11.02 -0.80
C THR A 488 -34.38 -12.00 0.38
N ASP A 489 -33.35 -11.93 1.22
CA ASP A 489 -33.23 -12.78 2.41
C ASP A 489 -34.35 -12.49 3.43
N THR A 490 -34.69 -11.21 3.63
CA THR A 490 -35.80 -10.82 4.51
C THR A 490 -37.14 -11.40 4.03
N ILE A 491 -37.39 -11.40 2.71
CA ILE A 491 -38.60 -12.01 2.13
C ILE A 491 -38.59 -13.51 2.37
N ALA A 492 -37.49 -14.20 2.10
CA ALA A 492 -37.37 -15.64 2.32
C ALA A 492 -37.63 -16.01 3.79
N ASN A 493 -37.05 -15.25 4.72
CA ASN A 493 -37.24 -15.44 6.16
C ASN A 493 -38.70 -15.21 6.59
N LYS A 494 -39.35 -14.14 6.10
CA LYS A 494 -40.72 -13.77 6.53
C LYS A 494 -41.82 -14.59 5.85
N THR A 495 -41.57 -15.12 4.67
CA THR A 495 -42.55 -15.91 3.90
C THR A 495 -42.33 -17.42 4.02
N GLY A 496 -41.13 -17.85 4.43
CA GLY A 496 -40.72 -19.26 4.42
C GLY A 496 -40.47 -19.82 3.01
N GLN A 497 -40.46 -18.98 1.97
CA GLN A 497 -40.27 -19.38 0.58
C GLN A 497 -39.17 -18.55 -0.09
N VAL A 498 -38.16 -19.22 -0.65
CA VAL A 498 -37.13 -18.56 -1.48
C VAL A 498 -37.79 -18.09 -2.78
N THR A 499 -38.01 -16.79 -2.88
CA THR A 499 -38.74 -16.17 -3.99
C THR A 499 -37.92 -15.02 -4.55
N ALA A 500 -37.68 -15.02 -5.85
CA ALA A 500 -37.00 -13.91 -6.52
C ALA A 500 -37.80 -12.60 -6.36
N LEU A 501 -37.12 -11.45 -6.24
CA LEU A 501 -37.77 -10.16 -5.97
C LEU A 501 -38.87 -9.82 -6.98
N HIS A 502 -38.71 -10.18 -8.26
CA HIS A 502 -39.70 -9.91 -9.31
C HIS A 502 -40.99 -10.74 -9.19
N HIS A 503 -40.99 -11.82 -8.40
CA HIS A 503 -42.19 -12.58 -8.08
C HIS A 503 -42.89 -12.04 -6.83
N PHE A 504 -42.15 -11.42 -5.92
CA PHE A 504 -42.72 -10.85 -4.69
C PHE A 504 -43.26 -9.43 -4.91
N PHE A 505 -42.53 -8.58 -5.63
CA PHE A 505 -42.88 -7.20 -5.93
C PHE A 505 -43.54 -7.06 -7.31
N HIS A 506 -44.21 -5.93 -7.54
CA HIS A 506 -44.78 -5.60 -8.84
C HIS A 506 -43.70 -5.56 -9.93
N ARG A 507 -44.06 -5.95 -11.16
CA ARG A 507 -43.15 -5.97 -12.33
C ARG A 507 -42.50 -4.61 -12.67
N ASP A 508 -43.16 -3.52 -12.27
CA ASP A 508 -42.70 -2.13 -12.50
C ASP A 508 -41.80 -1.60 -11.37
N SER A 509 -41.41 -2.46 -10.41
CA SER A 509 -40.44 -2.11 -9.37
C SER A 509 -39.08 -1.76 -9.97
N CYS A 510 -38.35 -0.82 -9.40
CA CYS A 510 -36.97 -0.58 -9.81
C CYS A 510 -36.00 -1.49 -9.04
N THR A 511 -35.64 -2.62 -9.65
CA THR A 511 -34.75 -3.65 -9.03
C THR A 511 -33.38 -3.77 -9.68
N TRP A 512 -33.16 -3.05 -10.79
CA TRP A 512 -31.94 -3.10 -11.62
C TRP A 512 -31.60 -4.48 -12.23
N HIS A 513 -32.50 -5.45 -12.15
CA HIS A 513 -32.25 -6.79 -12.67
C HIS A 513 -32.00 -6.74 -14.20
N PRO A 514 -30.94 -7.38 -14.73
CA PRO A 514 -30.56 -7.27 -16.16
C PRO A 514 -31.65 -7.71 -17.15
N LYS A 515 -32.47 -8.69 -16.75
CA LYS A 515 -33.57 -9.24 -17.58
C LYS A 515 -34.92 -8.53 -17.37
N GLN A 516 -34.95 -7.39 -16.68
CA GLN A 516 -36.20 -6.68 -16.42
C GLN A 516 -36.71 -5.96 -17.67
N ILE A 517 -38.03 -6.03 -17.92
CA ILE A 517 -38.68 -5.44 -19.10
C ILE A 517 -38.64 -3.91 -19.03
N THR A 518 -38.97 -3.34 -17.88
CA THR A 518 -38.97 -1.89 -17.64
C THR A 518 -37.62 -1.45 -17.10
N LYS A 519 -36.91 -0.57 -17.82
CA LYS A 519 -35.63 -0.03 -17.35
C LYS A 519 -35.86 1.03 -16.27
N CYS A 520 -35.14 0.90 -15.15
CA CYS A 520 -35.06 1.95 -14.14
C CYS A 520 -34.49 3.26 -14.72
N PRO A 521 -35.10 4.42 -14.41
CA PRO A 521 -34.47 5.72 -14.65
C PRO A 521 -33.10 5.81 -13.98
N GLN A 522 -32.08 6.29 -14.71
CA GLN A 522 -30.70 6.31 -14.21
C GLN A 522 -30.51 7.12 -12.92
N HIS A 523 -31.33 8.16 -12.70
CA HIS A 523 -31.28 8.97 -11.48
C HIS A 523 -31.88 8.29 -10.24
N TYR A 524 -32.46 7.08 -10.37
CA TYR A 524 -32.85 6.23 -9.25
C TYR A 524 -31.74 5.28 -8.79
N LYS A 525 -30.55 5.34 -9.41
CA LYS A 525 -29.43 4.48 -9.03
C LYS A 525 -28.78 4.96 -7.74
N GLY A 526 -28.32 4.03 -6.91
CA GLY A 526 -27.71 4.31 -5.60
C GLY A 526 -28.74 4.60 -4.51
N ASP A 527 -28.31 4.66 -3.25
CA ASP A 527 -29.20 4.80 -2.09
C ASP A 527 -30.08 6.06 -2.14
N GLU A 528 -29.50 7.19 -2.53
CA GLU A 528 -30.25 8.44 -2.69
C GLU A 528 -31.26 8.35 -3.85
N GLY A 529 -30.87 7.68 -4.94
CA GLY A 529 -31.76 7.45 -6.08
C GLY A 529 -32.93 6.52 -5.73
N ALA A 530 -32.68 5.47 -4.94
CA ALA A 530 -33.73 4.60 -4.41
C ALA A 530 -34.69 5.38 -3.50
N PHE A 531 -34.16 6.31 -2.70
CA PHE A 531 -35.00 7.19 -1.90
C PHE A 531 -35.85 8.12 -2.77
N ARG A 532 -35.23 8.72 -3.79
CA ARG A 532 -35.90 9.57 -4.77
C ARG A 532 -37.05 8.84 -5.49
N CYS A 533 -36.85 7.57 -5.85
CA CYS A 533 -37.87 6.71 -6.46
C CYS A 533 -39.14 6.59 -5.59
N LEU A 534 -38.99 6.44 -4.28
CA LEU A 534 -40.11 6.45 -3.33
C LEU A 534 -40.74 7.84 -3.21
N ALA A 535 -39.90 8.87 -3.13
CA ALA A 535 -40.32 10.26 -2.99
C ALA A 535 -41.17 10.77 -4.16
N GLU A 536 -40.82 10.39 -5.39
CA GLU A 536 -41.57 10.73 -6.61
C GLU A 536 -42.80 9.84 -6.84
N GLY A 537 -43.05 8.85 -5.97
CA GLY A 537 -44.19 7.93 -6.09
C GLY A 537 -44.03 6.84 -7.15
N ALA A 538 -42.81 6.64 -7.67
CA ALA A 538 -42.51 5.55 -8.60
C ALA A 538 -42.57 4.18 -7.90
N GLY A 539 -42.19 4.13 -6.61
CA GLY A 539 -42.37 2.96 -5.74
C GLY A 539 -43.11 3.27 -4.44
N ASP A 540 -43.55 2.21 -3.77
CA ASP A 540 -44.27 2.23 -2.50
C ASP A 540 -43.35 1.98 -1.29
N VAL A 541 -42.19 1.33 -1.54
CA VAL A 541 -41.14 1.07 -0.55
C VAL A 541 -39.76 1.26 -1.17
N ALA A 542 -38.81 1.83 -0.43
CA ALA A 542 -37.41 1.89 -0.80
C ALA A 542 -36.53 1.15 0.19
N PHE A 543 -35.58 0.37 -0.33
CA PHE A 543 -34.54 -0.29 0.46
C PHE A 543 -33.23 0.47 0.26
N LEU A 544 -32.64 0.99 1.33
CA LEU A 544 -31.49 1.89 1.21
C LEU A 544 -30.65 1.92 2.49
N SER A 545 -29.45 2.49 2.39
CA SER A 545 -28.55 2.71 3.51
C SER A 545 -29.13 3.68 4.54
N SER A 546 -29.07 3.29 5.82
CA SER A 546 -29.44 4.13 6.96
C SER A 546 -28.78 5.51 6.98
N ALA A 547 -27.59 5.65 6.37
CA ALA A 547 -26.85 6.91 6.28
C ALA A 547 -27.62 7.98 5.49
N VAL A 548 -28.21 7.62 4.35
CA VAL A 548 -28.98 8.55 3.50
C VAL A 548 -30.25 8.99 4.22
N TYR A 549 -30.94 8.05 4.87
CA TYR A 549 -32.12 8.37 5.66
C TYR A 549 -31.81 9.24 6.88
N LYS A 550 -30.68 9.01 7.53
CA LYS A 550 -30.20 9.88 8.62
C LYS A 550 -29.98 11.30 8.13
N GLN A 551 -29.32 11.48 6.98
CA GLN A 551 -29.10 12.80 6.37
C GLN A 551 -30.41 13.52 6.07
N TYR A 552 -31.45 12.80 5.64
CA TYR A 552 -32.78 13.37 5.44
C TYR A 552 -33.43 13.83 6.76
N ILE A 553 -33.47 12.97 7.79
CA ILE A 553 -34.11 13.31 9.07
C ILE A 553 -33.47 14.55 9.69
N VAL A 554 -32.13 14.65 9.64
CA VAL A 554 -31.41 15.79 10.22
C VAL A 554 -31.41 17.04 9.33
N GLY A 555 -31.99 16.96 8.13
CA GLY A 555 -32.04 18.10 7.18
C GLY A 555 -30.73 18.39 6.44
N ASN A 556 -29.76 17.48 6.45
CA ASN A 556 -28.47 17.64 5.76
C ASN A 556 -28.49 17.15 4.30
N LEU A 557 -29.56 16.49 3.86
CA LEU A 557 -29.71 16.05 2.47
C LEU A 557 -30.23 17.22 1.61
N THR A 558 -29.38 17.76 0.73
CA THR A 558 -29.63 19.02 0.00
C THR A 558 -30.14 18.82 -1.43
N SER A 559 -30.62 17.62 -1.76
CA SER A 559 -30.97 17.26 -3.13
C SER A 559 -32.21 18.00 -3.63
N PRO A 560 -32.22 18.52 -4.88
CA PRO A 560 -33.29 19.42 -5.36
C PRO A 560 -34.71 18.82 -5.32
N TRP A 561 -34.83 17.49 -5.41
CA TRP A 561 -36.10 16.78 -5.40
C TRP A 561 -36.78 16.79 -4.02
N LEU A 562 -36.05 17.08 -2.94
CA LEU A 562 -36.57 17.16 -1.57
C LEU A 562 -37.35 18.44 -1.29
N HIS A 563 -37.07 19.55 -1.98
CA HIS A 563 -37.77 20.83 -1.74
C HIS A 563 -39.28 20.75 -1.94
N LYS A 564 -39.77 19.71 -2.63
CA LYS A 564 -41.19 19.47 -2.89
C LYS A 564 -41.87 18.60 -1.82
N ILE A 565 -41.13 18.13 -0.82
CA ILE A 565 -41.56 17.09 0.12
C ILE A 565 -41.31 17.61 1.55
N GLY A 566 -42.31 17.49 2.43
CA GLY A 566 -42.19 17.96 3.81
C GLY A 566 -41.17 17.15 4.63
N HIS A 567 -40.61 17.77 5.66
CA HIS A 567 -39.91 17.06 6.74
C HIS A 567 -40.90 16.07 7.39
N GLU A 568 -40.48 14.83 7.66
CA GLU A 568 -41.32 13.72 8.19
C GLU A 568 -42.29 13.02 7.22
N SER A 569 -42.05 13.11 5.91
CA SER A 569 -42.90 12.45 4.90
C SER A 569 -42.70 10.93 4.79
N PHE A 570 -41.77 10.35 5.55
CA PHE A 570 -41.40 8.94 5.45
C PHE A 570 -41.15 8.30 6.83
N LYS A 571 -41.37 6.99 6.91
CA LYS A 571 -41.07 6.15 8.09
C LYS A 571 -40.31 4.90 7.71
N VAL A 572 -39.61 4.34 8.70
CA VAL A 572 -38.93 3.05 8.58
C VAL A 572 -39.89 1.91 8.91
N LEU A 573 -39.86 0.85 8.10
CA LEU A 573 -40.59 -0.39 8.32
C LEU A 573 -39.65 -1.45 8.94
N CYS A 574 -40.08 -2.05 10.05
CA CYS A 574 -39.27 -2.94 10.87
C CYS A 574 -39.66 -4.42 10.72
N PRO A 575 -39.11 -5.18 9.75
CA PRO A 575 -39.49 -6.58 9.55
C PRO A 575 -39.18 -7.48 10.75
N TYR A 576 -38.11 -7.18 11.49
CA TYR A 576 -37.66 -7.96 12.65
C TYR A 576 -38.07 -7.33 13.99
N GLY A 577 -38.95 -6.32 13.97
CA GLY A 577 -39.26 -5.52 15.16
C GLY A 577 -38.16 -4.52 15.51
N ASN A 578 -38.16 -4.05 16.76
CA ASN A 578 -37.15 -3.13 17.26
C ASN A 578 -35.77 -3.81 17.37
N ASN A 579 -34.71 -3.01 17.42
CA ASN A 579 -33.38 -3.52 17.72
C ASN A 579 -33.33 -4.14 19.13
N GLU A 580 -32.26 -4.91 19.39
CA GLU A 580 -32.03 -5.46 20.72
C GLU A 580 -32.06 -4.38 21.80
N LYS A 581 -32.48 -4.76 23.02
CA LYS A 581 -32.67 -3.85 24.16
C LYS A 581 -31.46 -2.96 24.48
N TYR A 582 -30.24 -3.42 24.16
CA TYR A 582 -28.99 -2.70 24.41
C TYR A 582 -28.41 -2.01 23.17
N SER A 583 -29.01 -2.18 22.00
CA SER A 583 -28.55 -1.52 20.78
C SER A 583 -28.77 -0.01 20.89
N LYS A 584 -27.69 0.75 20.65
CA LYS A 584 -27.73 2.23 20.62
C LYS A 584 -28.17 2.79 19.27
N PHE A 585 -28.43 1.93 18.28
CA PHE A 585 -28.77 2.35 16.93
C PHE A 585 -30.25 2.67 16.82
N GLU A 586 -30.58 3.87 16.35
CA GLU A 586 -31.93 4.42 16.39
C GLU A 586 -32.92 3.80 15.39
N PHE A 587 -32.42 3.16 14.32
CA PHE A 587 -33.27 2.60 13.28
C PHE A 587 -33.28 1.07 13.35
N CYS A 588 -34.47 0.48 13.27
CA CYS A 588 -34.55 -0.94 12.92
C CYS A 588 -33.98 -1.13 11.50
N TYR A 589 -33.29 -2.25 11.29
CA TYR A 589 -32.65 -2.57 10.01
C TYR A 589 -32.85 -4.04 9.66
N LEU A 590 -32.78 -4.33 8.36
CA LEU A 590 -32.83 -5.68 7.84
C LEU A 590 -31.49 -6.37 8.15
N HIS A 591 -30.42 -5.92 7.50
CA HIS A 591 -29.07 -6.46 7.66
C HIS A 591 -28.02 -5.35 7.57
N TRP A 592 -26.78 -5.65 7.96
CA TRP A 592 -25.65 -4.72 7.78
C TRP A 592 -24.38 -5.40 7.24
N THR A 593 -23.54 -4.63 6.55
CA THR A 593 -22.16 -5.01 6.18
C THR A 593 -21.22 -3.82 6.29
N THR A 594 -19.91 -4.06 6.24
CA THR A 594 -18.92 -2.98 6.11
C THR A 594 -19.01 -2.34 4.75
N ARG A 595 -18.62 -1.06 4.63
CA ARG A 595 -18.69 -0.39 3.32
C ARG A 595 -17.57 -0.80 2.37
N GLY A 596 -16.47 -1.35 2.89
CA GLY A 596 -15.33 -1.78 2.11
C GLY A 596 -14.77 -3.12 2.57
N HIS A 597 -14.19 -3.83 1.62
CA HIS A 597 -13.76 -5.21 1.71
C HIS A 597 -12.42 -5.37 0.99
N LEU A 598 -11.39 -5.79 1.71
CA LEU A 598 -10.10 -6.11 1.12
C LEU A 598 -10.18 -7.52 0.52
N MET A 599 -10.15 -7.59 -0.80
CA MET A 599 -10.25 -8.82 -1.56
C MET A 599 -8.85 -9.31 -1.92
N THR A 600 -8.64 -10.61 -1.82
CA THR A 600 -7.39 -11.29 -2.20
C THR A 600 -7.69 -12.53 -3.04
N HIS A 601 -6.67 -13.06 -3.72
CA HIS A 601 -6.78 -14.30 -4.47
C HIS A 601 -6.85 -15.53 -3.56
N LYS A 602 -7.34 -16.66 -4.09
CA LYS A 602 -7.34 -17.98 -3.41
C LYS A 602 -5.94 -18.63 -3.39
N GLY A 603 -4.96 -17.90 -2.86
CA GLY A 603 -3.58 -18.39 -2.69
C GLY A 603 -3.43 -19.45 -1.60
N SER A 604 -2.19 -19.85 -1.33
CA SER A 604 -1.86 -20.72 -0.21
C SER A 604 -2.29 -20.09 1.11
N LEU A 605 -2.58 -20.92 2.12
CA LEU A 605 -2.94 -20.43 3.46
C LEU A 605 -1.83 -19.55 4.04
N THR A 606 -0.56 -19.93 3.87
CA THR A 606 0.61 -19.15 4.26
C THR A 606 0.58 -17.75 3.66
N ARG A 607 0.38 -17.63 2.35
CA ARG A 607 0.36 -16.32 1.68
C ARG A 607 -0.78 -15.45 2.17
N ARG A 608 -1.97 -16.02 2.39
CA ARG A 608 -3.10 -15.27 2.93
C ARG A 608 -2.87 -14.79 4.36
N ASN A 609 -2.26 -15.63 5.21
CA ASN A 609 -1.92 -15.27 6.58
C ASN A 609 -0.85 -14.18 6.61
N GLU A 610 0.14 -14.25 5.70
CA GLU A 610 1.16 -13.23 5.51
C GLU A 610 0.51 -11.88 5.14
N ILE A 611 -0.33 -11.84 4.11
CA ILE A 611 -1.08 -10.64 3.71
C ILE A 611 -1.94 -10.12 4.87
N TYR A 612 -2.64 -11.00 5.59
CA TYR A 612 -3.50 -10.64 6.72
C TYR A 612 -2.70 -9.95 7.83
N ASN A 613 -1.57 -10.54 8.25
CA ASN A 613 -0.75 -9.99 9.32
C ASN A 613 -0.12 -8.66 8.90
N THR A 614 0.42 -8.56 7.68
CA THR A 614 0.94 -7.29 7.13
C THR A 614 -0.08 -6.16 7.21
N LEU A 615 -1.31 -6.39 6.74
CA LEU A 615 -2.36 -5.36 6.78
C LEU A 615 -2.83 -5.05 8.21
N LYS A 616 -2.78 -6.03 9.13
CA LYS A 616 -3.09 -5.83 10.55
C LYS A 616 -1.98 -5.06 11.29
N ASP A 617 -0.72 -5.30 10.97
CA ASP A 617 0.43 -4.54 11.48
C ASP A 617 0.30 -3.06 11.07
N MET A 618 0.02 -2.82 9.78
CA MET A 618 -0.22 -1.48 9.28
C MET A 618 -1.39 -0.79 10.00
N ASP A 619 -2.51 -1.49 10.20
CA ASP A 619 -3.67 -0.97 10.94
C ASP A 619 -3.34 -0.63 12.41
N MET A 620 -2.47 -1.41 13.07
CA MET A 620 -2.01 -1.14 14.43
C MET A 620 -1.09 0.08 14.51
N LEU A 621 -0.20 0.25 13.52
CA LEU A 621 0.77 1.34 13.47
C LEU A 621 0.15 2.67 13.01
N PHE A 622 -0.69 2.62 11.97
CA PHE A 622 -1.13 3.80 11.21
C PHE A 622 -2.66 3.99 11.20
N GLY A 623 -3.42 3.09 11.83
CA GLY A 623 -4.87 3.23 12.00
C GLY A 623 -5.27 4.27 13.05
N LYS A 624 -6.50 4.21 13.56
CA LYS A 624 -6.99 5.13 14.62
C LYS A 624 -6.51 4.75 16.03
N LYS A 625 -5.96 3.54 16.21
CA LYS A 625 -5.50 3.00 17.49
C LYS A 625 -3.98 3.05 17.68
N TYR A 626 -3.27 3.86 16.89
CA TYR A 626 -1.83 4.06 17.00
C TYR A 626 -1.40 4.43 18.43
N LYS A 627 -0.26 3.92 18.89
CA LYS A 627 0.17 4.05 20.29
C LYS A 627 1.07 5.26 20.56
N THR A 628 1.75 5.77 19.52
CA THR A 628 2.66 6.91 19.63
C THR A 628 1.90 8.20 19.97
N GLU A 629 2.61 9.18 20.54
CA GLU A 629 2.02 10.45 20.98
C GLU A 629 1.48 11.27 19.81
N THR A 630 2.31 11.38 18.77
CA THR A 630 1.98 11.90 17.45
C THR A 630 1.98 10.76 16.45
N ARG A 631 1.10 10.84 15.47
CA ARG A 631 0.94 9.80 14.44
C ARG A 631 1.99 9.97 13.34
N PRO A 632 2.75 8.91 12.99
CA PRO A 632 3.69 8.98 11.88
C PRO A 632 2.99 9.08 10.53
N PHE A 633 1.97 8.24 10.30
CA PHE A 633 1.17 8.22 9.09
C PHE A 633 -0.29 7.88 9.43
N THR A 634 -1.23 8.41 8.65
CA THR A 634 -2.67 8.13 8.79
C THR A 634 -3.19 7.27 7.64
N MET A 635 -3.52 6.01 7.93
CA MET A 635 -4.24 5.15 6.98
C MET A 635 -5.68 5.64 6.75
N TYR A 636 -6.41 5.96 7.83
CA TYR A 636 -7.81 6.40 7.79
C TYR A 636 -7.92 7.90 8.02
N GLY A 637 -8.17 8.65 6.96
CA GLY A 637 -8.27 10.09 7.01
C GLY A 637 -7.88 10.76 5.71
N VAL A 638 -8.04 12.08 5.75
CA VAL A 638 -7.73 13.00 4.66
C VAL A 638 -6.29 12.84 4.22
N PHE A 639 -6.07 12.80 2.91
CA PHE A 639 -4.75 12.78 2.29
C PHE A 639 -4.68 13.85 1.20
N ASP A 640 -3.73 14.79 1.33
CA ASP A 640 -3.60 15.93 0.40
C ASP A 640 -4.94 16.63 0.16
N GLN A 641 -5.66 16.95 1.25
CA GLN A 641 -6.96 17.63 1.26
C GLN A 641 -8.12 16.84 0.60
N LYS A 642 -7.90 15.56 0.28
CA LYS A 642 -8.94 14.67 -0.26
C LYS A 642 -9.35 13.61 0.75
N HIS A 643 -10.66 13.38 0.84
CA HIS A 643 -11.26 12.39 1.72
C HIS A 643 -11.34 11.02 1.07
N ASN A 644 -11.38 9.97 1.88
CA ASN A 644 -11.63 8.58 1.46
C ASN A 644 -10.64 8.06 0.39
N ILE A 645 -9.36 8.41 0.54
CA ILE A 645 -8.29 7.94 -0.35
C ILE A 645 -7.79 6.58 0.15
N ILE A 646 -7.91 5.57 -0.71
CA ILE A 646 -7.77 4.13 -0.42
C ILE A 646 -8.87 3.69 0.53
N PHE A 647 -8.74 4.02 1.81
CA PHE A 647 -9.69 3.70 2.86
C PHE A 647 -10.61 4.87 3.15
N ARG A 648 -11.79 4.59 3.72
CA ARG A 648 -12.70 5.62 4.22
C ARG A 648 -12.15 6.26 5.49
N ASP A 649 -12.38 7.56 5.64
CA ASP A 649 -11.86 8.33 6.77
C ASP A 649 -12.48 7.90 8.11
N GLU A 650 -13.73 7.42 8.05
CA GLU A 650 -14.49 6.97 9.21
C GLU A 650 -14.17 5.53 9.65
N THR A 651 -13.26 4.84 8.97
CA THR A 651 -12.80 3.50 9.36
C THR A 651 -12.10 3.55 10.72
N ASP A 652 -12.54 2.71 11.65
CA ASP A 652 -11.94 2.57 13.00
C ASP A 652 -10.87 1.49 13.07
N GLY A 653 -10.88 0.56 12.12
CA GLY A 653 -9.81 -0.42 11.93
C GLY A 653 -10.20 -1.53 10.95
N LEU A 654 -9.22 -2.34 10.57
CA LEU A 654 -9.44 -3.56 9.79
C LEU A 654 -9.82 -4.70 10.73
N ARG A 655 -10.92 -5.40 10.44
CA ARG A 655 -11.32 -6.61 11.16
C ARG A 655 -11.27 -7.82 10.26
N GLY A 656 -10.87 -8.96 10.82
CA GLY A 656 -11.12 -10.26 10.20
C GLY A 656 -12.56 -10.72 10.44
N LEU A 657 -13.03 -11.72 9.68
CA LEU A 657 -14.39 -12.22 9.75
C LEU A 657 -14.81 -12.65 11.17
N GLN A 658 -13.90 -13.26 11.93
CA GLN A 658 -14.20 -13.69 13.30
C GLN A 658 -14.44 -12.53 14.25
N ASP A 659 -13.66 -11.45 14.15
CA ASP A 659 -13.86 -10.26 14.98
C ASP A 659 -15.06 -9.42 14.53
N LEU A 660 -15.46 -9.57 13.27
CA LEU A 660 -16.69 -9.02 12.75
C LEU A 660 -17.92 -9.77 13.28
N ARG A 661 -17.85 -11.10 13.38
CA ARG A 661 -18.91 -11.96 13.97
C ARG A 661 -19.09 -11.77 15.47
N LYS A 662 -18.09 -11.26 16.17
CA LYS A 662 -18.17 -10.89 17.59
C LYS A 662 -18.85 -9.53 17.84
N ASP A 663 -19.22 -8.80 16.79
CA ASP A 663 -19.92 -7.52 16.95
C ASP A 663 -21.30 -7.75 17.58
N GLU A 664 -21.69 -6.84 18.48
CA GLU A 664 -22.98 -6.94 19.20
C GLU A 664 -24.18 -6.75 18.27
N ASN A 665 -24.00 -6.15 17.08
CA ASN A 665 -25.09 -5.96 16.12
C ASN A 665 -25.33 -7.24 15.30
N GLN A 666 -26.47 -7.87 15.52
CA GLN A 666 -26.93 -9.04 14.76
C GLN A 666 -27.14 -8.75 13.25
N ARG A 667 -27.43 -9.81 12.48
CA ARG A 667 -27.85 -9.73 11.07
C ARG A 667 -26.78 -9.13 10.15
N ILE A 668 -25.55 -9.59 10.34
CA ILE A 668 -24.45 -9.32 9.42
C ILE A 668 -24.69 -10.02 8.07
N MET A 669 -24.35 -9.35 6.96
CA MET A 669 -24.60 -9.90 5.61
C MET A 669 -23.56 -10.91 5.11
N GLU A 670 -22.45 -11.15 5.82
CA GLU A 670 -21.37 -11.99 5.29
C GLU A 670 -21.86 -13.41 4.93
N GLU A 671 -22.73 -14.00 5.75
CA GLU A 671 -23.34 -15.31 5.47
C GLU A 671 -24.34 -15.27 4.30
N ILE A 672 -24.99 -14.12 4.08
CA ILE A 672 -25.89 -13.91 2.93
C ILE A 672 -25.08 -13.83 1.64
N PHE A 673 -23.95 -13.12 1.66
CA PHE A 673 -23.05 -13.06 0.51
C PHE A 673 -22.49 -14.44 0.16
N GLU A 674 -22.02 -15.19 1.15
CA GLU A 674 -21.49 -16.55 0.94
C GLU A 674 -22.53 -17.48 0.31
N ARG A 675 -23.73 -17.57 0.91
CA ARG A 675 -24.83 -18.39 0.41
C ARG A 675 -25.27 -18.00 -1.00
N TYR A 676 -25.38 -16.70 -1.30
CA TYR A 676 -25.75 -16.23 -2.63
C TYR A 676 -24.76 -16.69 -3.70
N ILE A 677 -23.45 -16.63 -3.40
CA ILE A 677 -22.40 -17.09 -4.32
C ILE A 677 -22.45 -18.62 -4.49
N GLU A 678 -22.69 -19.38 -3.43
CA GLU A 678 -22.81 -20.83 -3.49
C GLU A 678 -24.02 -21.27 -4.34
N GLU A 679 -25.19 -20.65 -4.15
CA GLU A 679 -26.40 -20.94 -4.91
C GLU A 679 -26.23 -20.64 -6.42
N GLU A 680 -25.63 -19.50 -6.77
CA GLU A 680 -25.31 -19.14 -8.16
C GLU A 680 -24.31 -20.11 -8.80
N TYR A 681 -23.28 -20.55 -8.05
CA TYR A 681 -22.32 -21.53 -8.54
C TYR A 681 -22.97 -22.88 -8.88
N GLN A 682 -23.91 -23.36 -8.05
CA GLN A 682 -24.68 -24.56 -8.33
C GLN A 682 -25.53 -24.41 -9.59
N LEU A 683 -26.22 -23.28 -9.75
CA LEU A 683 -27.01 -22.98 -10.95
C LEU A 683 -26.15 -22.93 -12.22
N GLN A 684 -24.93 -22.40 -12.15
CA GLN A 684 -23.99 -22.40 -13.27
C GLN A 684 -23.52 -23.81 -13.62
N GLN A 685 -23.22 -24.66 -12.64
CA GLN A 685 -22.86 -26.06 -12.87
C GLN A 685 -24.01 -26.87 -13.50
N GLU A 686 -25.24 -26.69 -13.01
CA GLU A 686 -26.43 -27.34 -13.56
C GLU A 686 -26.70 -26.90 -15.02
N ASN A 687 -26.57 -25.61 -15.32
CA ASN A 687 -26.72 -25.08 -16.67
C ASN A 687 -25.61 -25.56 -17.61
N ALA A 688 -24.37 -25.66 -17.14
CA ALA A 688 -23.26 -26.24 -17.89
C ALA A 688 -23.48 -27.74 -18.17
N ALA A 689 -23.96 -28.49 -17.18
CA ALA A 689 -24.32 -29.90 -17.32
C ALA A 689 -25.49 -30.11 -18.30
N GLN A 690 -26.53 -29.28 -18.25
CA GLN A 690 -27.64 -29.31 -19.21
C GLN A 690 -27.20 -28.93 -20.63
N THR A 691 -26.26 -27.98 -20.78
CA THR A 691 -25.69 -27.60 -22.08
C THR A 691 -24.82 -28.73 -22.66
N PHE A 692 -24.05 -29.41 -21.80
CA PHE A 692 -23.28 -30.61 -22.19
C PHE A 692 -24.18 -31.79 -22.57
N LEU A 693 -25.29 -32.00 -21.87
CA LEU A 693 -26.32 -32.99 -22.23
C LEU A 693 -27.01 -32.64 -23.55
N ARG A 694 -27.40 -31.39 -23.78
CA ARG A 694 -27.99 -30.93 -25.06
C ARG A 694 -27.00 -31.07 -26.24
N SER A 695 -25.71 -30.80 -26.02
CA SER A 695 -24.64 -31.06 -26.98
C SER A 695 -24.52 -32.55 -27.34
N LYS A 696 -24.61 -33.46 -26.35
CA LYS A 696 -24.66 -34.91 -26.60
C LYS A 696 -25.89 -35.33 -27.41
N TYR A 697 -27.08 -34.79 -27.15
CA TYR A 697 -28.27 -35.12 -27.94
C TYR A 697 -28.22 -34.56 -29.38
N ALA A 698 -27.56 -33.42 -29.59
CA ALA A 698 -27.28 -32.90 -30.93
C ALA A 698 -26.24 -33.77 -31.69
N LEU A 699 -25.25 -34.32 -30.99
CA LEU A 699 -24.26 -35.26 -31.53
C LEU A 699 -24.86 -36.63 -31.87
N VAL A 700 -25.81 -37.14 -31.08
CA VAL A 700 -26.53 -38.40 -31.38
C VAL A 700 -27.46 -38.24 -32.59
N GLY A 701 -28.02 -37.05 -32.83
CA GLY A 701 -28.74 -36.73 -34.07
C GLY A 701 -27.84 -36.63 -35.31
N ALA A 702 -26.57 -36.20 -35.15
CA ALA A 702 -25.60 -36.08 -36.24
C ALA A 702 -24.86 -37.40 -36.56
N LEU A 703 -24.77 -38.32 -35.59
CA LEU A 703 -24.14 -39.64 -35.75
C LEU A 703 -24.97 -40.64 -36.59
N GLY A 704 -26.24 -40.34 -36.88
CA GLY A 704 -27.07 -41.11 -37.81
C GLY A 704 -26.73 -40.91 -39.29
N LEU A 705 -25.98 -39.86 -39.65
CA LEU A 705 -25.68 -39.52 -41.05
C LEU A 705 -24.20 -39.64 -41.45
N GLN A 706 -23.31 -40.03 -40.53
CA GLN A 706 -21.86 -40.23 -40.79
C GLN A 706 -21.42 -41.70 -40.82
N LEU A 707 -22.36 -42.63 -40.97
CA LEU A 707 -22.08 -44.05 -41.21
C LEU A 707 -21.90 -44.40 -42.69
N LEU A 708 -21.31 -43.50 -43.49
CA LEU A 708 -20.99 -43.77 -44.90
C LEU A 708 -19.57 -43.44 -45.37
N LEU A 709 -18.65 -42.94 -44.53
CA LEU A 709 -17.26 -42.77 -44.97
C LEU A 709 -16.26 -43.12 -43.85
N ARG A 710 -16.03 -44.42 -43.70
CA ARG A 710 -14.73 -44.95 -43.26
C ARG A 710 -13.76 -44.88 -44.44
N SER A 711 -12.59 -44.27 -44.25
CA SER A 711 -11.28 -44.93 -44.41
C SER A 711 -10.14 -43.92 -44.48
N GLN A 712 -8.99 -44.30 -43.90
CA GLN A 712 -7.66 -43.65 -43.95
C GLN A 712 -7.52 -42.46 -42.95
N ILE A 713 -6.63 -42.41 -41.96
CA ILE A 713 -5.32 -43.04 -41.74
C ILE A 713 -5.07 -43.11 -40.21
N ILE A 714 -4.68 -44.29 -39.74
CA ILE A 714 -3.85 -44.48 -38.54
C ILE A 714 -2.57 -45.12 -39.05
N ARG A 715 -1.42 -44.46 -38.80
CA ARG A 715 -0.03 -44.96 -38.70
C ARG A 715 0.94 -43.90 -39.19
N LEU A 716 1.62 -43.21 -38.26
CA LEU A 716 3.04 -42.80 -38.37
C LEU A 716 3.46 -42.07 -37.08
N GLU A 717 3.31 -42.74 -35.94
CA GLU A 717 4.17 -42.52 -34.77
C GLU A 717 5.21 -43.65 -34.81
N GLU A 718 6.44 -43.31 -35.24
CA GLU A 718 7.73 -44.01 -34.98
C GLU A 718 8.82 -43.63 -36.03
N ARG A 719 8.95 -42.33 -36.33
CA ARG A 719 10.18 -41.78 -36.97
C ARG A 719 10.63 -40.49 -36.29
N ILE A 720 10.64 -40.53 -34.97
CA ILE A 720 11.30 -39.54 -34.10
C ILE A 720 12.62 -40.18 -33.62
N LEU A 721 13.69 -39.38 -33.57
CA LEU A 721 15.11 -39.71 -33.33
C LEU A 721 15.91 -40.19 -34.55
N ASP A 722 16.29 -39.27 -35.46
CA ASP A 722 17.71 -39.10 -35.87
C ASP A 722 17.96 -37.89 -36.82
N LEU A 723 17.31 -36.75 -36.60
CA LEU A 723 17.51 -35.55 -37.45
C LEU A 723 17.86 -34.29 -36.65
N ARG A 724 18.41 -34.48 -35.44
CA ARG A 724 18.79 -33.38 -34.53
C ARG A 724 20.27 -32.97 -34.58
N ARG A 725 21.05 -33.38 -35.60
CA ARG A 725 22.50 -33.10 -35.61
C ARG A 725 23.10 -32.51 -36.89
N LYS A 726 22.35 -32.16 -37.95
CA LYS A 726 22.99 -31.80 -39.23
C LYS A 726 22.57 -30.57 -40.02
N PHE A 727 21.79 -29.65 -39.45
CA PHE A 727 21.61 -28.29 -39.97
C PHE A 727 21.37 -27.37 -38.75
N GLY A 728 22.18 -26.39 -38.37
CA GLY A 728 23.16 -25.62 -39.13
C GLY A 728 22.50 -24.47 -39.89
N GLU A 729 21.64 -23.67 -39.26
CA GLU A 729 21.01 -22.52 -39.93
C GLU A 729 21.22 -21.19 -39.19
N VAL A 730 22.03 -20.39 -39.87
CA VAL A 730 22.15 -18.94 -39.83
C VAL A 730 20.85 -18.33 -40.41
N ILE A 731 20.35 -17.23 -39.82
CA ILE A 731 19.26 -16.31 -40.27
C ILE A 731 17.82 -16.89 -40.20
N LYS A 732 16.79 -16.33 -39.50
CA LYS A 732 16.22 -14.98 -39.60
C LYS A 732 15.23 -14.66 -38.47
N ALA A 733 15.45 -13.55 -37.77
CA ALA A 733 14.45 -12.87 -36.92
C ALA A 733 13.39 -12.08 -37.74
N VAL A 734 13.19 -12.42 -39.01
CA VAL A 734 12.34 -11.68 -39.97
C VAL A 734 10.90 -12.22 -40.04
N VAL A 735 10.60 -13.38 -39.44
CA VAL A 735 9.28 -14.03 -39.59
C VAL A 735 8.25 -13.63 -38.51
N LYS A 736 8.60 -12.81 -37.50
CA LYS A 736 7.70 -12.58 -36.35
C LYS A 736 7.01 -11.22 -36.23
N VAL A 737 7.58 -10.11 -36.75
CA VAL A 737 6.88 -8.80 -36.68
C VAL A 737 5.64 -8.77 -37.60
N THR A 738 5.65 -9.54 -38.69
CA THR A 738 4.51 -9.65 -39.63
C THR A 738 3.37 -10.53 -39.12
N ASN A 739 3.53 -11.26 -38.01
CA ASN A 739 2.50 -12.14 -37.43
C ASN A 739 2.08 -11.69 -36.02
N ILE A 740 2.36 -10.43 -35.66
CA ILE A 740 1.93 -9.85 -34.39
C ILE A 740 0.42 -9.64 -34.37
N THR A 741 -0.22 -9.93 -33.23
CA THR A 741 -1.65 -9.65 -33.00
C THR A 741 -1.91 -8.15 -32.99
N PRO A 742 -3.02 -7.66 -33.60
CA PRO A 742 -3.27 -6.23 -33.76
C PRO A 742 -3.49 -5.47 -32.43
N ASN A 743 -3.81 -6.18 -31.34
CA ASN A 743 -4.16 -5.60 -30.03
C ASN A 743 -2.95 -5.40 -29.09
N ILE A 744 -1.71 -5.43 -29.60
CA ILE A 744 -0.52 -5.18 -28.77
C ILE A 744 -0.41 -3.68 -28.48
N LEU A 745 -0.38 -3.34 -27.19
CA LEU A 745 -0.18 -1.96 -26.71
C LEU A 745 1.29 -1.64 -26.42
N HIS A 746 2.11 -2.64 -26.07
CA HIS A 746 3.54 -2.45 -25.79
C HIS A 746 4.39 -3.52 -26.46
N LEU A 747 5.41 -3.11 -27.22
CA LEU A 747 6.34 -4.02 -27.91
C LEU A 747 7.79 -3.67 -27.57
N ASN A 748 8.56 -4.67 -27.18
CA ASN A 748 10.01 -4.57 -27.05
C ASN A 748 10.68 -5.40 -28.15
N ALA A 749 11.43 -4.73 -29.01
CA ALA A 749 12.29 -5.32 -30.03
C ALA A 749 13.76 -4.87 -29.88
N ALA A 750 14.16 -4.41 -28.69
CA ALA A 750 15.52 -4.01 -28.41
C ALA A 750 16.52 -5.17 -28.60
N GLY A 751 17.77 -4.84 -28.96
CA GLY A 751 18.81 -5.83 -29.21
C GLY A 751 18.67 -6.58 -30.54
N CYS A 752 17.68 -6.23 -31.37
CA CYS A 752 17.51 -6.81 -32.70
C CYS A 752 18.54 -6.29 -33.74
N HIS A 753 19.63 -5.62 -33.32
CA HIS A 753 20.79 -5.21 -34.10
C HIS A 753 20.54 -5.07 -35.61
N LYS A 754 21.12 -5.94 -36.45
CA LYS A 754 20.98 -5.95 -37.92
C LYS A 754 19.83 -6.83 -38.42
N THR A 755 18.82 -7.10 -37.60
CA THR A 755 17.65 -7.92 -37.97
C THR A 755 16.33 -7.15 -37.92
N MET A 756 16.31 -5.96 -37.34
CA MET A 756 15.19 -5.02 -37.42
C MET A 756 15.51 -3.94 -38.46
N PHE A 757 14.68 -3.80 -39.49
CA PHE A 757 14.81 -2.84 -40.59
C PHE A 757 13.54 -2.01 -40.72
N ASP A 758 13.63 -0.87 -41.40
CA ASP A 758 12.51 0.06 -41.59
C ASP A 758 11.27 -0.61 -42.21
N SER A 759 11.45 -1.61 -43.08
CA SER A 759 10.34 -2.39 -43.67
C SER A 759 9.54 -3.21 -42.66
N HIS A 760 10.18 -3.66 -41.57
CA HIS A 760 9.52 -4.36 -40.46
C HIS A 760 8.74 -3.37 -39.60
N LEU A 761 9.28 -2.17 -39.39
CA LEU A 761 8.61 -1.11 -38.67
C LEU A 761 7.36 -0.60 -39.43
N GLU A 762 7.45 -0.50 -40.76
CA GLU A 762 6.29 -0.19 -41.62
C GLU A 762 5.21 -1.29 -41.54
N SER A 763 5.62 -2.56 -41.41
CA SER A 763 4.70 -3.69 -41.23
C SER A 763 4.03 -3.68 -39.84
N LEU A 764 4.76 -3.24 -38.81
CA LEU A 764 4.25 -3.09 -37.45
C LEU A 764 3.21 -1.97 -37.38
N TYR A 765 3.53 -0.81 -37.95
CA TYR A 765 2.61 0.33 -38.05
C TYR A 765 1.28 -0.06 -38.69
N LYS A 766 1.30 -0.82 -39.80
CA LYS A 766 0.09 -1.25 -40.51
C LYS A 766 -0.80 -2.23 -39.73
N ARG A 767 -0.31 -2.84 -38.65
CA ARG A 767 -1.04 -3.87 -37.89
C ARG A 767 -1.42 -3.44 -36.48
N CYS A 768 -0.58 -2.64 -35.82
CA CYS A 768 -0.73 -2.28 -34.42
C CYS A 768 -0.92 -0.77 -34.30
N LEU A 769 -2.10 -0.28 -34.72
CA LEU A 769 -2.42 1.15 -34.73
C LEU A 769 -2.57 1.74 -33.31
N GLU A 770 -2.89 0.91 -32.32
CA GLU A 770 -3.06 1.30 -30.91
C GLU A 770 -1.79 1.09 -30.07
N LEU A 771 -0.61 0.92 -30.71
CA LEU A 771 0.64 0.69 -29.99
C LEU A 771 1.03 1.95 -29.18
N MET A 772 1.05 1.82 -27.86
CA MET A 772 1.33 2.87 -26.89
C MET A 772 2.81 2.93 -26.47
N GLY A 773 3.54 1.83 -26.48
CA GLY A 773 4.98 1.82 -26.17
C GLY A 773 5.81 0.93 -27.08
N LEU A 774 6.94 1.44 -27.53
CA LEU A 774 7.84 0.74 -28.45
C LEU A 774 9.32 0.93 -28.06
N ASP A 775 10.00 -0.17 -27.77
CA ASP A 775 11.45 -0.19 -27.53
C ASP A 775 12.19 -0.82 -28.71
N LEU A 776 13.05 -0.03 -29.35
CA LEU A 776 13.89 -0.39 -30.50
C LEU A 776 15.37 -0.16 -30.18
N SER A 777 15.74 -0.06 -28.91
CA SER A 777 17.14 0.19 -28.50
C SER A 777 18.08 -0.87 -29.08
N ASP A 778 19.31 -0.48 -29.43
CA ASP A 778 20.31 -1.35 -30.07
C ASP A 778 19.92 -1.96 -31.43
N CYS A 779 18.82 -1.51 -32.07
CA CYS A 779 18.46 -1.89 -33.44
C CYS A 779 19.26 -1.08 -34.48
N THR A 780 20.52 -1.45 -34.68
CA THR A 780 21.46 -0.77 -35.59
C THR A 780 21.11 -0.88 -37.09
N GLY A 781 20.15 -1.74 -37.46
CA GLY A 781 19.61 -1.87 -38.82
C GLY A 781 18.55 -0.83 -39.20
N LEU A 782 18.04 -0.03 -38.25
CA LEU A 782 17.09 1.06 -38.51
C LEU A 782 17.82 2.29 -39.06
N THR A 783 17.24 2.96 -40.05
CA THR A 783 17.83 4.18 -40.64
C THR A 783 17.03 5.43 -40.27
N GLY A 784 17.47 6.61 -40.74
CA GLY A 784 16.69 7.86 -40.55
C GLY A 784 15.23 7.76 -40.99
N ASN A 785 14.90 6.90 -41.96
CA ASN A 785 13.53 6.67 -42.40
C ASN A 785 12.65 5.98 -41.33
N ALA A 786 13.23 5.32 -40.32
CA ALA A 786 12.48 4.79 -39.19
C ALA A 786 11.69 5.87 -38.45
N ILE A 787 12.24 7.08 -38.32
CA ILE A 787 11.55 8.20 -37.65
C ILE A 787 10.30 8.63 -38.42
N ASN A 788 10.37 8.66 -39.76
CA ASN A 788 9.23 8.99 -40.60
C ASN A 788 8.07 8.00 -40.43
N ILE A 789 8.38 6.72 -40.14
CA ILE A 789 7.39 5.68 -39.89
C ILE A 789 6.83 5.82 -38.47
N LEU A 790 7.69 6.07 -37.48
CA LEU A 790 7.30 6.25 -36.08
C LEU A 790 6.34 7.43 -35.89
N CYS A 791 6.57 8.52 -36.61
CA CYS A 791 5.69 9.69 -36.57
C CYS A 791 4.27 9.42 -37.10
N LYS A 792 4.02 8.27 -37.75
CA LYS A 792 2.68 7.87 -38.19
C LYS A 792 1.85 7.20 -37.09
N PHE A 793 2.46 6.75 -35.99
CA PHE A 793 1.73 6.13 -34.89
C PHE A 793 0.97 7.19 -34.08
N GLU A 794 -0.37 7.09 -34.06
CA GLU A 794 -1.22 8.08 -33.39
C GLU A 794 -1.31 7.87 -31.88
N ALA A 795 -1.14 6.63 -31.39
CA ALA A 795 -1.29 6.25 -29.98
C ALA A 795 0.03 6.13 -29.20
N LEU A 796 1.19 6.36 -29.82
CA LEU A 796 2.50 6.06 -29.22
C LEU A 796 2.88 7.09 -28.14
N GLU A 797 2.91 6.66 -26.88
CA GLU A 797 3.23 7.48 -25.71
C GLU A 797 4.69 7.33 -25.26
N SER A 798 5.34 6.20 -25.54
CA SER A 798 6.72 5.93 -25.13
C SER A 798 7.55 5.30 -26.26
N LEU A 799 8.70 5.90 -26.55
CA LEU A 799 9.64 5.45 -27.57
C LEU A 799 11.06 5.37 -27.02
N SER A 800 11.72 4.21 -27.18
CA SER A 800 13.13 4.03 -26.83
C SER A 800 13.96 3.62 -28.05
N GLN A 801 14.99 4.38 -28.38
CA GLN A 801 15.90 4.19 -29.52
C GLN A 801 17.37 4.46 -29.12
N SER A 802 17.76 4.04 -27.93
CA SER A 802 19.14 4.15 -27.45
C SER A 802 20.09 3.33 -28.34
N HIS A 803 21.29 3.85 -28.63
CA HIS A 803 22.32 3.17 -29.44
C HIS A 803 21.91 2.74 -30.88
N CYS A 804 20.86 3.32 -31.45
CA CYS A 804 20.52 3.23 -32.88
C CYS A 804 21.38 4.16 -33.77
N TYR A 805 22.69 3.92 -33.85
CA TYR A 805 23.67 4.84 -34.47
C TYR A 805 23.44 5.16 -35.96
N SER A 806 22.66 4.33 -36.66
CA SER A 806 22.31 4.51 -38.08
C SER A 806 21.18 5.53 -38.30
N ILE A 807 20.58 6.04 -37.22
CA ILE A 807 19.58 7.11 -37.24
C ILE A 807 20.28 8.46 -36.99
N PRO A 808 20.28 9.40 -37.95
CA PRO A 808 20.90 10.70 -37.75
C PRO A 808 20.24 11.46 -36.59
N PRO A 809 20.99 12.06 -35.65
CA PRO A 809 20.43 12.83 -34.54
C PRO A 809 19.43 13.92 -34.93
N ALA A 810 19.64 14.55 -36.09
CA ALA A 810 18.74 15.57 -36.63
C ALA A 810 17.34 15.03 -36.98
N ALA A 811 17.20 13.73 -37.28
CA ALA A 811 15.92 13.11 -37.61
C ALA A 811 14.95 13.14 -36.41
N TYR A 812 15.45 13.09 -35.18
CA TYR A 812 14.62 13.13 -33.97
C TYR A 812 13.89 14.46 -33.76
N ILE A 813 14.24 15.52 -34.50
CA ILE A 813 13.49 16.79 -34.46
C ILE A 813 12.03 16.56 -34.90
N GLU A 814 11.80 15.66 -35.85
CA GLU A 814 10.45 15.35 -36.36
C GLU A 814 9.55 14.69 -35.30
N VAL A 815 10.14 14.02 -34.31
CA VAL A 815 9.41 13.39 -33.20
C VAL A 815 8.66 14.43 -32.34
N SER A 816 9.09 15.70 -32.35
CA SER A 816 8.37 16.78 -31.66
C SER A 816 6.96 17.05 -32.20
N ASN A 817 6.67 16.60 -33.42
CA ASN A 817 5.35 16.75 -34.04
C ASN A 817 4.36 15.67 -33.56
N MET A 818 4.81 14.64 -32.83
CA MET A 818 3.95 13.60 -32.29
C MET A 818 3.18 14.13 -31.07
N SER A 819 1.85 14.27 -31.19
CA SER A 819 1.02 14.88 -30.14
C SER A 819 0.83 14.01 -28.90
N THR A 820 1.01 12.70 -29.03
CA THR A 820 0.78 11.69 -27.98
C THR A 820 2.06 11.20 -27.31
N LEU A 821 3.24 11.49 -27.87
CA LEU A 821 4.50 11.02 -27.31
C LEU A 821 4.84 11.80 -26.04
N ILE A 822 5.05 11.07 -24.94
CA ILE A 822 5.38 11.62 -23.62
C ILE A 822 6.84 11.34 -23.29
N TYR A 823 7.39 10.21 -23.72
CA TYR A 823 8.74 9.78 -23.35
C TYR A 823 9.60 9.37 -24.55
N LEU A 824 10.83 9.88 -24.57
CA LEU A 824 11.82 9.56 -25.60
C LEU A 824 13.18 9.21 -24.95
N ASN A 825 13.65 7.97 -25.11
CA ASN A 825 15.00 7.58 -24.68
C ASN A 825 15.92 7.39 -25.89
N VAL A 826 17.04 8.13 -25.93
CA VAL A 826 18.01 8.17 -27.04
C VAL A 826 19.45 8.17 -26.53
N PHE A 827 19.73 7.38 -25.49
CA PHE A 827 21.07 7.28 -24.90
C PHE A 827 22.12 6.88 -25.95
N GLY A 828 23.26 7.55 -25.94
CA GLY A 828 24.38 7.27 -26.85
C GLY A 828 24.20 7.74 -28.30
N ILE A 829 23.11 8.44 -28.63
CA ILE A 829 22.83 8.95 -29.99
C ILE A 829 23.18 10.43 -30.14
N VAL A 830 22.96 11.21 -29.09
CA VAL A 830 23.12 12.67 -29.07
C VAL A 830 24.12 13.07 -27.99
N ALA A 831 24.97 14.05 -28.31
CA ALA A 831 25.88 14.66 -27.32
C ALA A 831 25.07 15.43 -26.26
N GLU A 832 25.62 15.52 -25.05
CA GLU A 832 24.96 16.17 -23.89
C GLU A 832 24.60 17.64 -24.14
N SER A 833 25.46 18.37 -24.86
CA SER A 833 25.19 19.75 -25.28
C SER A 833 23.99 19.88 -26.23
N THR A 834 23.78 18.87 -27.09
CA THR A 834 22.64 18.81 -28.02
C THR A 834 21.37 18.33 -27.33
N LEU A 835 21.48 17.49 -26.30
CA LEU A 835 20.35 17.04 -25.47
C LEU A 835 19.65 18.22 -24.78
N VAL A 836 20.42 19.15 -24.21
CA VAL A 836 19.87 20.37 -23.58
C VAL A 836 19.08 21.22 -24.58
N ILE A 837 19.49 21.23 -25.86
CA ILE A 837 18.77 21.94 -26.93
C ILE A 837 17.47 21.22 -27.30
N LEU A 838 17.51 19.88 -27.37
CA LEU A 838 16.32 19.05 -27.62
C LEU A 838 15.30 19.15 -26.49
N GLU A 839 15.73 19.11 -25.23
CA GLU A 839 14.87 19.26 -24.04
C GLU A 839 14.18 20.63 -24.02
N LYS A 840 14.89 21.71 -24.39
CA LYS A 840 14.30 23.05 -24.50
C LYS A 840 13.27 23.14 -25.62
N ARG A 841 13.46 22.39 -26.71
CA ARG A 841 12.53 22.39 -27.87
C ARG A 841 11.34 21.46 -27.66
N PHE A 842 11.50 20.38 -26.90
CA PHE A 842 10.47 19.38 -26.66
C PHE A 842 9.75 19.63 -25.33
N ALA A 843 8.98 20.73 -25.25
CA ALA A 843 8.32 21.17 -24.01
C ALA A 843 7.32 20.15 -23.40
N LYS A 844 6.91 19.11 -24.15
CA LYS A 844 5.96 18.08 -23.73
C LYS A 844 6.55 16.66 -23.65
N ILE A 845 7.80 16.47 -24.11
CA ILE A 845 8.42 15.13 -24.20
C ILE A 845 9.57 15.06 -23.18
N CYS A 846 9.46 14.10 -22.28
CA CYS A 846 10.50 13.75 -21.31
C CYS A 846 11.61 12.96 -22.00
N ILE A 847 12.78 13.60 -22.20
CA ILE A 847 13.95 12.96 -22.81
C ILE A 847 14.79 12.23 -21.74
N ASN A 848 15.23 11.01 -22.05
CA ASN A 848 16.17 10.21 -21.25
C ASN A 848 15.78 10.07 -19.76
N LYS A 849 14.48 10.09 -19.44
CA LYS A 849 13.99 9.92 -18.06
C LYS A 849 14.07 8.47 -17.58
N PHE A 850 14.09 7.50 -18.50
CA PHE A 850 14.12 6.08 -18.15
C PHE A 850 15.45 5.46 -18.59
N ILE A 851 16.39 5.40 -17.63
CA ILE A 851 17.71 4.76 -17.77
C ILE A 851 17.60 3.23 -17.86
N TYR A 852 16.41 2.67 -17.65
CA TYR A 852 16.10 1.30 -17.99
C TYR A 852 14.82 1.30 -18.83
N SER A 853 14.87 0.70 -20.01
CA SER A 853 13.64 0.19 -20.60
C SER A 853 13.14 -0.97 -19.74
N SER A 854 11.88 -1.38 -19.89
CA SER A 854 11.25 -2.44 -19.08
C SER A 854 12.01 -3.78 -19.02
N ILE A 855 13.12 -3.97 -19.77
CA ILE A 855 13.94 -5.18 -19.76
C ILE A 855 15.47 -4.89 -19.92
N GLY A 856 15.93 -3.64 -19.82
CA GLY A 856 17.37 -3.33 -19.86
C GLY A 856 18.08 -3.75 -18.58
N ARG A 857 18.44 -5.03 -18.41
CA ARG A 857 19.24 -5.47 -17.24
C ARG A 857 20.71 -5.13 -17.46
N ALA A 858 21.37 -4.57 -16.45
CA ALA A 858 22.84 -4.51 -16.42
C ALA A 858 23.41 -5.94 -16.55
N THR A 859 24.37 -6.14 -17.43
CA THR A 859 25.09 -7.44 -17.52
C THR A 859 25.83 -7.68 -16.20
N VAL A 860 25.42 -8.71 -15.44
CA VAL A 860 26.14 -9.18 -14.26
C VAL A 860 27.40 -9.94 -14.68
N GLY A 861 28.56 -9.37 -14.38
CA GLY A 861 29.87 -9.98 -14.57
C GLY A 861 30.97 -9.10 -13.99
N THR A 862 32.02 -9.70 -13.44
CA THR A 862 33.10 -9.05 -12.67
C THR A 862 33.95 -8.03 -13.47
N ARG A 863 33.65 -7.76 -14.75
CA ARG A 863 34.45 -6.88 -15.62
C ARG A 863 33.67 -5.91 -16.52
N ARG A 864 32.43 -5.52 -16.18
CA ARG A 864 31.74 -4.42 -16.89
C ARG A 864 31.03 -3.49 -15.91
N THR A 865 31.51 -2.25 -15.82
CA THR A 865 31.14 -1.23 -14.81
C THR A 865 30.22 -0.12 -15.36
N ALA A 866 29.63 -0.31 -16.55
CA ALA A 866 28.78 0.69 -17.18
C ALA A 866 27.65 0.08 -18.06
N ALA A 867 26.50 0.74 -18.09
CA ALA A 867 25.39 0.50 -19.03
C ALA A 867 25.12 1.80 -19.81
N TRP A 868 24.96 1.71 -21.13
CA TRP A 868 24.80 2.87 -22.03
C TRP A 868 25.84 4.01 -21.85
N GLY A 869 27.07 3.65 -21.48
CA GLY A 869 28.17 4.59 -21.22
C GLY A 869 28.15 5.25 -19.84
N LEU A 870 27.15 4.97 -19.00
CA LEU A 870 27.01 5.47 -17.63
C LEU A 870 27.47 4.41 -16.61
N GLN A 871 28.19 4.82 -15.57
CA GLN A 871 28.71 3.88 -14.57
C GLN A 871 27.60 3.29 -13.71
N THR A 872 27.65 1.98 -13.45
CA THR A 872 26.60 1.24 -12.74
C THR A 872 26.31 1.74 -11.32
N ARG A 873 27.32 2.33 -10.68
CA ARG A 873 27.24 2.93 -9.33
C ARG A 873 26.55 4.30 -9.28
N ASN A 874 26.35 4.96 -10.42
CA ASN A 874 25.68 6.26 -10.50
C ASN A 874 24.18 6.12 -10.81
N PHE A 875 23.66 4.88 -10.90
CA PHE A 875 22.24 4.62 -11.14
C PHE A 875 21.47 4.57 -9.82
N HIS A 876 20.78 5.65 -9.47
CA HIS A 876 19.72 5.62 -8.46
C HIS A 876 18.44 5.09 -9.09
N ALA A 877 17.91 3.97 -8.61
CA ALA A 877 16.64 3.43 -9.07
C ALA A 877 15.48 4.02 -8.26
N PRO A 878 14.42 4.56 -8.89
CA PRO A 878 13.08 4.56 -8.31
C PRO A 878 12.45 3.19 -8.56
N SER A 879 12.20 2.44 -7.49
CA SER A 879 11.62 1.10 -7.49
C SER A 879 10.10 1.12 -7.70
N ASN A 880 9.61 1.68 -8.81
CA ASN A 880 8.19 1.63 -9.17
C ASN A 880 8.05 1.67 -10.69
N PHE A 881 8.05 0.52 -11.37
CA PHE A 881 7.38 0.27 -12.67
C PHE A 881 7.60 -1.20 -13.07
N MET A 882 6.81 -2.10 -12.49
CA MET A 882 6.52 -3.40 -13.09
C MET A 882 5.00 -3.55 -13.13
N SER A 883 4.37 -3.16 -14.23
CA SER A 883 3.01 -3.59 -14.58
C SER A 883 3.12 -4.62 -15.70
N HIS A 884 2.55 -5.81 -15.45
CA HIS A 884 2.39 -6.84 -16.46
C HIS A 884 1.17 -6.52 -17.33
N ASP A 885 1.39 -5.79 -18.41
CA ASP A 885 0.54 -5.90 -19.60
C ASP A 885 1.14 -6.94 -20.54
N THR A 886 0.34 -7.44 -21.49
CA THR A 886 0.66 -8.51 -22.45
C THR A 886 1.90 -8.18 -23.30
N VAL A 887 3.09 -8.42 -22.76
CA VAL A 887 4.40 -8.15 -23.37
C VAL A 887 4.94 -9.44 -23.99
N ILE A 888 5.26 -9.41 -25.29
CA ILE A 888 6.05 -10.45 -25.94
C ILE A 888 7.53 -10.17 -25.66
N TYR A 889 8.18 -11.02 -24.88
CA TYR A 889 9.59 -10.90 -24.50
C TYR A 889 10.50 -11.64 -25.51
N ALA A 890 11.53 -10.97 -26.02
CA ALA A 890 12.70 -11.61 -26.65
C ALA A 890 13.96 -11.19 -25.86
N GLY A 891 14.67 -12.16 -25.26
CA GLY A 891 15.83 -11.92 -24.41
C GLY A 891 17.17 -12.14 -25.13
N PRO A 892 18.32 -11.70 -24.55
CA PRO A 892 19.61 -11.56 -25.26
C PRO A 892 20.32 -12.87 -25.61
N TYR A 893 19.78 -14.02 -25.21
CA TYR A 893 20.27 -15.36 -25.59
C TYR A 893 19.14 -16.33 -25.98
N PHE A 894 17.92 -15.83 -26.18
CA PHE A 894 16.76 -16.64 -26.54
C PHE A 894 15.93 -15.91 -27.60
N CYS A 895 16.29 -16.12 -28.87
CA CYS A 895 15.37 -15.90 -29.98
C CYS A 895 14.23 -16.92 -29.87
N ILE A 896 13.10 -16.45 -29.32
CA ILE A 896 11.74 -17.01 -29.31
C ILE A 896 11.65 -18.49 -29.75
N THR A 897 11.85 -19.39 -28.78
CA THR A 897 11.39 -20.79 -28.89
C THR A 897 10.60 -21.14 -27.63
N LYS A 898 9.34 -21.59 -27.82
CA LYS A 898 8.28 -21.95 -26.85
C LYS A 898 7.47 -20.80 -26.23
N ILE A 899 6.40 -20.36 -26.91
CA ILE A 899 5.07 -20.12 -26.31
C ILE A 899 4.02 -20.35 -27.41
N LEU A 900 3.44 -21.55 -27.44
CA LEU A 900 2.10 -21.89 -27.94
C LEU A 900 1.83 -23.31 -27.41
N LEU A 901 1.39 -23.35 -26.15
CA LEU A 901 0.57 -24.36 -25.51
C LEU A 901 -0.02 -23.71 -24.24
#